data_AF-F2U419-F1
#
_entry.id   AF-F2U419-F1
#
_cell.length_a   1.000
_cell.length_b   1.000
_cell.length_c   1.000
_cell.angle_alpha   90.00
_cell.angle_beta   90.00
_cell.angle_gamma   90.00
#
_symmetry.space_group_name_H-M   'P 1'
#
loop_
_entity.id
_entity.type
_entity.pdbx_description
1 polymer ?
#
loop_
_entity_poly.entity_id
_entity_poly.type
_entity_poly.pdbx_seq_one_letter_code
_entity_poly.pdbx_strand_id
1 'polypeptide(L)'
;MTDNVDAAVHPWMLGVVEGFYGRPWQMHQRSELFTLLNHWGMNAYVYAPKDDHKHRAFWRQLYTDDELARLSELIAEARRNNVEFIYAISPGLSMVYSSDTENKLLHDKLSQVHELGCTSFAILFDDIDKGMCTEDHEAFESLAHAHCEVANRILSYIGPRRLLFCPTEYCTSRADPSIKDSAYLSTVGHVLDPAIQVLWTGDAVIPEYITPESLAPVNAAIRRKCVIWDNIHANDYDPRRVYLGPYAGRPHQLREHVDGVLTNPNCEYTSNFVALHTMAAWHNLGPAYDPRVAYRQAITDWLPRLVSRGQQAAITAEAMVRLCDMFYLPYQHGSAASTFIANFLWLEDTPTTDEEWSDRCNTFREECTHLVKLCKTVCALSCDLARDLYRYLWDLQEMLSMLCGVLDRLSSPIAFRPTRTARPSLAPSLAFGGMLATLHQLVLPYGAEHGTSICTSHRIYAMRPCFESDRDYLYDLCIKAGRAGADPQKVYECPTILGDRWVGPYLSLPGCLAYVLEDNQGVCGYVLAAIDSRAFYRDLQSLYLPSVAGKYTPPAEPRSNWKPVDHLLHELLNPTFYIDEDIMKSYPSHLHIDLLPRAQNQGNGRRLINLLLRNLQACGSVGVHLEVPAESAGAHRFYERLGFSPLSVNMANKVYFGKTWASSAPESQPDAQLSSHTAMLPTGATATCSVVPATTT
;
A
#
# COMPACT_ATOMS: atom_id res chain seq x y z
N MET A 1 -53.64 16.00 -6.31
CA MET A 1 -52.56 16.47 -7.20
C MET A 1 -51.50 17.07 -6.29
N THR A 2 -50.52 16.24 -5.93
CA THR A 2 -49.30 16.64 -5.23
C THR A 2 -48.21 16.01 -6.06
N ASP A 3 -47.51 16.87 -6.81
CA ASP A 3 -46.48 16.48 -7.76
C ASP A 3 -45.39 15.67 -7.05
N ASN A 4 -45.20 14.45 -7.54
CA ASN A 4 -44.00 13.66 -7.28
C ASN A 4 -42.82 14.47 -7.83
N VAL A 5 -41.98 14.96 -6.93
CA VAL A 5 -40.63 15.38 -7.30
C VAL A 5 -39.92 14.13 -7.77
N ASP A 6 -39.70 14.00 -9.08
CA ASP A 6 -38.88 12.94 -9.67
C ASP A 6 -37.47 13.02 -9.05
N ALA A 7 -37.23 12.25 -8.00
CA ALA A 7 -35.89 12.02 -7.49
C ALA A 7 -35.05 11.50 -8.67
N ALA A 8 -33.95 12.17 -8.98
CA ALA A 8 -33.10 11.80 -10.11
C ALA A 8 -32.69 10.32 -9.97
N VAL A 9 -33.30 9.45 -10.78
CA VAL A 9 -33.02 8.01 -10.73
C VAL A 9 -31.63 7.79 -11.31
N HIS A 10 -30.63 7.68 -10.44
CA HIS A 10 -29.28 7.33 -10.88
C HIS A 10 -29.26 5.88 -11.38
N PRO A 11 -28.53 5.58 -12.48
CA PRO A 11 -28.28 4.21 -12.87
C PRO A 11 -27.60 3.43 -11.74
N TRP A 12 -28.03 2.18 -11.54
CA TRP A 12 -27.43 1.26 -10.59
C TRP A 12 -25.95 1.05 -10.90
N MET A 13 -25.06 1.28 -9.93
CA MET A 13 -23.62 1.26 -10.18
C MET A 13 -23.05 -0.15 -10.12
N LEU A 14 -22.31 -0.54 -11.15
CA LEU A 14 -21.47 -1.73 -11.14
C LEU A 14 -20.09 -1.33 -11.60
N GLY A 15 -19.08 -1.46 -10.75
CA GLY A 15 -17.82 -0.80 -11.05
C GLY A 15 -16.64 -1.18 -10.20
N VAL A 16 -15.59 -0.42 -10.40
CA VAL A 16 -14.31 -0.57 -9.69
C VAL A 16 -14.01 0.71 -8.93
N VAL A 17 -13.54 0.57 -7.70
CA VAL A 17 -12.89 1.65 -6.97
C VAL A 17 -11.40 1.36 -6.95
N GLU A 18 -10.58 2.27 -7.48
CA GLU A 18 -9.13 2.24 -7.30
C GLU A 18 -8.83 2.90 -5.94
N GLY A 19 -9.10 2.18 -4.85
CA GLY A 19 -9.13 2.73 -3.49
C GLY A 19 -8.10 2.17 -2.51
N PHE A 20 -7.20 1.31 -3.00
CA PHE A 20 -6.17 0.62 -2.24
C PHE A 20 -4.94 1.50 -1.93
N TYR A 21 -4.17 1.08 -0.93
CA TYR A 21 -2.85 1.62 -0.63
C TYR A 21 -1.76 1.04 -1.55
N GLY A 22 -0.76 1.86 -1.90
CA GLY A 22 0.34 1.48 -2.78
C GLY A 22 0.21 2.03 -4.19
N ARG A 23 1.12 1.60 -5.07
CA ARG A 23 1.33 2.18 -6.40
C ARG A 23 0.01 2.23 -7.20
N PRO A 24 -0.46 3.43 -7.60
CA PRO A 24 -1.66 3.57 -8.44
C PRO A 24 -1.49 2.91 -9.81
N TRP A 25 -2.60 2.58 -10.45
CA TRP A 25 -2.58 2.05 -11.80
C TRP A 25 -2.12 3.09 -12.81
N GLN A 26 -1.46 2.61 -13.86
CA GLN A 26 -0.99 3.46 -14.96
C GLN A 26 -2.13 3.79 -15.92
N MET A 27 -1.96 4.86 -16.70
CA MET A 27 -2.98 5.31 -17.66
C MET A 27 -3.41 4.19 -18.63
N HIS A 28 -2.47 3.45 -19.23
CA HIS A 28 -2.81 2.34 -20.13
C HIS A 28 -3.58 1.21 -19.45
N GLN A 29 -3.32 0.94 -18.16
CA GLN A 29 -4.05 -0.06 -17.38
C GLN A 29 -5.49 0.41 -17.13
N ARG A 30 -5.69 1.69 -16.82
CA ARG A 30 -7.03 2.29 -16.67
C ARG A 30 -7.80 2.33 -17.99
N SER A 31 -7.15 2.63 -19.11
CA SER A 31 -7.78 2.57 -20.45
C SER A 31 -8.25 1.16 -20.80
N GLU A 32 -7.42 0.14 -20.57
CA GLU A 32 -7.82 -1.25 -20.77
C GLU A 32 -8.95 -1.63 -19.81
N LEU A 33 -8.88 -1.23 -18.54
CA LEU A 33 -9.94 -1.43 -17.56
C LEU A 33 -11.28 -0.93 -18.10
N PHE A 34 -11.35 0.32 -18.55
CA PHE A 34 -12.60 0.91 -19.04
C PHE A 34 -13.18 0.16 -20.24
N THR A 35 -12.31 -0.32 -21.14
CA THR A 35 -12.72 -1.18 -22.25
C THR A 35 -13.38 -2.47 -21.74
N LEU A 36 -12.81 -3.09 -20.70
CA LEU A 36 -13.36 -4.30 -20.09
C LEU A 36 -14.63 -4.08 -19.31
N LEU A 37 -14.70 -2.99 -18.55
CA LEU A 37 -15.90 -2.62 -17.82
C LEU A 37 -17.08 -2.50 -18.79
N ASN A 38 -16.91 -1.74 -19.87
CA ASN A 38 -17.92 -1.60 -20.92
C ASN A 38 -18.29 -2.94 -21.56
N HIS A 39 -17.29 -3.74 -21.94
CA HIS A 39 -17.50 -5.05 -22.56
C HIS A 39 -18.31 -6.01 -21.67
N TRP A 40 -18.10 -5.94 -20.35
CA TRP A 40 -18.78 -6.77 -19.37
C TRP A 40 -20.10 -6.17 -18.84
N GLY A 41 -20.50 -5.00 -19.33
CA GLY A 41 -21.73 -4.32 -18.90
C GLY A 41 -21.61 -3.60 -17.55
N MET A 42 -20.39 -3.37 -17.08
CA MET A 42 -20.08 -2.52 -15.92
C MET A 42 -20.00 -1.06 -16.35
N ASN A 43 -20.31 -0.13 -15.44
CA ASN A 43 -20.60 1.26 -15.79
C ASN A 43 -19.95 2.31 -14.87
N ALA A 44 -19.19 1.93 -13.85
CA ALA A 44 -18.64 2.90 -12.90
C ALA A 44 -17.15 2.68 -12.61
N TYR A 45 -16.42 3.78 -12.44
CA TYR A 45 -15.05 3.79 -11.94
C TYR A 45 -14.85 4.94 -10.97
N VAL A 46 -14.44 4.62 -9.74
CA VAL A 46 -14.10 5.61 -8.71
C VAL A 46 -12.58 5.77 -8.66
N TYR A 47 -12.12 6.99 -8.94
CA TYR A 47 -10.73 7.40 -8.78
C TYR A 47 -10.49 7.80 -7.32
N ALA A 48 -9.95 6.89 -6.51
CA ALA A 48 -9.61 7.12 -5.10
C ALA A 48 -8.20 6.61 -4.68
N PRO A 49 -7.16 6.69 -5.52
CA PRO A 49 -5.88 6.08 -5.20
C PRO A 49 -5.26 6.77 -3.98
N LYS A 50 -4.99 6.01 -2.91
CA LYS A 50 -4.47 6.56 -1.65
C LYS A 50 -3.08 7.19 -1.78
N ASP A 51 -2.29 6.72 -2.74
CA ASP A 51 -0.94 7.23 -3.05
C ASP A 51 -0.93 8.47 -3.99
N ASP A 52 -2.08 8.92 -4.51
CA ASP A 52 -2.17 10.27 -5.08
C ASP A 52 -2.17 11.27 -3.91
N HIS A 53 -1.03 11.94 -3.69
CA HIS A 53 -0.91 12.85 -2.55
C HIS A 53 -1.96 13.96 -2.58
N LYS A 54 -2.40 14.44 -3.77
CA LYS A 54 -3.40 15.50 -3.91
C LYS A 54 -4.85 14.99 -3.77
N HIS A 55 -5.05 13.68 -3.66
CA HIS A 55 -6.34 13.08 -3.31
C HIS A 55 -6.61 13.13 -1.79
N ARG A 56 -5.57 12.97 -0.96
CA ARG A 56 -5.70 12.86 0.51
C ARG A 56 -4.75 13.77 1.29
N ALA A 57 -3.43 13.52 1.27
CA ALA A 57 -2.46 14.21 2.13
C ALA A 57 -2.38 15.73 1.87
N PHE A 58 -2.42 16.14 0.60
CA PHE A 58 -2.36 17.51 0.13
C PHE A 58 -3.63 17.90 -0.63
N TRP A 59 -4.80 17.47 -0.13
CA TRP A 59 -6.09 17.67 -0.80
C TRP A 59 -6.38 19.13 -1.20
N ARG A 60 -5.89 20.09 -0.39
CA ARG A 60 -5.98 21.55 -0.63
C ARG A 60 -5.26 22.02 -1.89
N GLN A 61 -4.21 21.31 -2.31
CA GLN A 61 -3.42 21.72 -3.47
C GLN A 61 -4.17 21.41 -4.76
N LEU A 62 -4.29 22.40 -5.64
CA LEU A 62 -4.79 22.22 -7.00
C LEU A 62 -3.82 21.36 -7.83
N TYR A 63 -4.37 20.67 -8.83
CA TYR A 63 -3.57 19.96 -9.82
C TYR A 63 -2.81 20.95 -10.72
N THR A 64 -1.60 20.59 -11.14
CA THR A 64 -0.83 21.32 -12.15
C THR A 64 -1.38 21.06 -13.55
N ASP A 65 -0.98 21.88 -14.54
CA ASP A 65 -1.45 21.70 -15.92
C ASP A 65 -1.14 20.31 -16.48
N ASP A 66 0.03 19.74 -16.17
CA ASP A 66 0.41 18.38 -16.57
C ASP A 66 -0.46 17.31 -15.89
N GLU A 67 -0.82 17.51 -14.63
CA GLU A 67 -1.72 16.62 -13.90
C GLU A 67 -3.15 16.70 -14.43
N LEU A 68 -3.62 17.91 -14.75
CA LEU A 68 -4.92 18.16 -15.37
C LEU A 68 -5.00 17.54 -16.76
N ALA A 69 -3.94 17.63 -17.57
CA ALA A 69 -3.91 16.99 -18.87
C ALA A 69 -4.11 15.47 -18.77
N ARG A 70 -3.44 14.82 -17.80
CA ARG A 70 -3.60 13.38 -17.53
C ARG A 70 -5.01 13.03 -17.01
N LEU A 71 -5.56 13.83 -16.09
CA LEU A 71 -6.92 13.62 -15.58
C LEU A 71 -7.98 13.83 -16.67
N SER A 72 -7.81 14.86 -17.51
CA SER A 72 -8.68 15.15 -18.65
C SER A 72 -8.70 14.00 -19.64
N GLU A 73 -7.52 13.44 -19.98
CA GLU A 73 -7.41 12.26 -20.83
C GLU A 73 -8.13 11.05 -20.21
N LEU A 74 -7.95 10.82 -18.91
CA LEU A 74 -8.59 9.74 -18.17
C LEU A 74 -10.13 9.85 -18.13
N ILE A 75 -10.65 11.05 -17.85
CA ILE A 75 -12.09 11.34 -17.87
C ILE A 75 -12.66 11.11 -19.27
N ALA A 76 -11.94 11.57 -20.31
CA ALA A 76 -12.35 11.37 -21.70
C ALA A 76 -12.34 9.88 -22.09
N GLU A 77 -11.38 9.09 -21.62
CA GLU A 77 -11.30 7.65 -21.86
C GLU A 77 -12.47 6.89 -21.21
N ALA A 78 -12.78 7.21 -19.95
CA ALA A 78 -13.92 6.62 -19.26
C ALA A 78 -15.23 6.91 -20.02
N ARG A 79 -15.44 8.17 -20.42
CA ARG A 79 -16.61 8.59 -21.21
C ARG A 79 -16.70 7.85 -22.55
N ARG A 80 -15.59 7.69 -23.27
CA ARG A 80 -15.54 6.94 -24.55
C ARG A 80 -15.94 5.47 -24.41
N ASN A 81 -15.79 4.91 -23.21
CA ASN A 81 -16.15 3.54 -22.88
C ASN A 81 -17.47 3.44 -22.09
N ASN A 82 -18.32 4.47 -22.05
CA ASN A 82 -19.57 4.48 -21.28
C ASN A 82 -19.39 4.16 -19.77
N VAL A 83 -18.21 4.46 -19.22
CA VAL A 83 -17.92 4.32 -17.80
C VAL A 83 -18.09 5.68 -17.12
N GLU A 84 -18.94 5.74 -16.10
CA GLU A 84 -19.10 6.89 -15.22
C GLU A 84 -17.82 7.05 -14.39
N PHE A 85 -17.06 8.11 -14.69
CA PHE A 85 -15.88 8.49 -13.92
C PHE A 85 -16.31 9.29 -12.68
N ILE A 86 -15.93 8.81 -11.50
CA ILE A 86 -16.27 9.40 -10.22
C ILE A 86 -14.97 9.84 -9.53
N TYR A 87 -14.75 11.14 -9.40
CA TYR A 87 -13.57 11.68 -8.74
C TYR A 87 -13.78 11.70 -7.22
N ALA A 88 -12.94 10.98 -6.46
CA ALA A 88 -12.98 11.02 -5.01
C ALA A 88 -11.98 12.02 -4.42
N ILE A 89 -12.28 12.55 -3.23
CA ILE A 89 -11.36 13.35 -2.42
C ILE A 89 -11.51 13.00 -0.93
N SER A 90 -10.39 12.99 -0.20
CA SER A 90 -10.31 12.57 1.20
C SER A 90 -9.74 13.67 2.13
N PRO A 91 -10.51 14.69 2.51
CA PRO A 91 -9.98 15.83 3.27
C PRO A 91 -9.90 15.60 4.79
N GLY A 92 -10.53 14.56 5.31
CA GLY A 92 -10.78 14.38 6.76
C GLY A 92 -9.55 14.22 7.67
N LEU A 93 -8.34 14.03 7.13
CA LEU A 93 -7.12 13.97 7.96
C LEU A 93 -6.74 15.31 8.58
N SER A 94 -7.13 16.43 7.97
CA SER A 94 -6.63 17.75 8.39
C SER A 94 -7.60 18.90 8.14
N MET A 95 -8.77 18.65 7.56
CA MET A 95 -9.75 19.71 7.30
C MET A 95 -10.33 20.25 8.61
N VAL A 96 -10.43 21.57 8.70
CA VAL A 96 -11.27 22.23 9.71
C VAL A 96 -12.62 22.48 9.05
N TYR A 97 -13.64 21.73 9.44
CA TYR A 97 -14.90 21.62 8.70
C TYR A 97 -15.71 22.93 8.69
N SER A 98 -15.58 23.72 9.76
CA SER A 98 -16.28 24.98 9.97
C SER A 98 -15.64 26.17 9.25
N SER A 99 -14.39 26.03 8.81
CA SER A 99 -13.64 27.10 8.17
C SER A 99 -14.12 27.36 6.75
N ASP A 100 -14.57 28.59 6.48
CA ASP A 100 -14.96 29.03 5.13
C ASP A 100 -13.77 28.97 4.15
N THR A 101 -12.55 29.17 4.64
CA THR A 101 -11.33 29.09 3.81
C THR A 101 -11.11 27.65 3.34
N GLU A 102 -11.25 26.69 4.25
CA GLU A 102 -11.09 25.26 3.95
C GLU A 102 -12.18 24.76 2.99
N ASN A 103 -13.43 25.16 3.23
CA ASN A 103 -14.55 24.86 2.33
C ASN A 103 -14.32 25.46 0.94
N LYS A 104 -13.80 26.70 0.85
CA LYS A 104 -13.44 27.31 -0.42
C LYS A 104 -12.34 26.52 -1.15
N LEU A 105 -11.28 26.11 -0.46
CA LEU A 105 -10.21 25.30 -1.07
C LEU A 105 -10.73 23.98 -1.61
N LEU A 106 -11.66 23.33 -0.88
CA LEU A 106 -12.33 22.11 -1.32
C LEU A 106 -13.14 22.35 -2.59
N HIS A 107 -13.96 23.40 -2.60
CA HIS A 107 -14.77 23.78 -3.76
C HIS A 107 -13.92 24.16 -4.96
N ASP A 108 -12.83 24.91 -4.79
CA ASP A 108 -11.93 25.29 -5.87
C ASP A 108 -11.28 24.03 -6.49
N LYS A 109 -10.87 23.06 -5.66
CA LYS A 109 -10.32 21.78 -6.11
C LYS A 109 -11.34 20.94 -6.89
N LEU A 110 -12.57 20.82 -6.38
CA LEU A 110 -13.64 20.09 -7.06
C LEU A 110 -14.07 20.78 -8.36
N SER A 111 -14.13 22.12 -8.37
CA SER A 111 -14.43 22.91 -9.56
C SER A 111 -13.39 22.70 -10.65
N GLN A 112 -12.11 22.66 -10.29
CA GLN A 112 -11.02 22.37 -11.23
C GLN A 112 -11.23 21.03 -11.96
N VAL A 113 -11.66 19.99 -11.25
CA VAL A 113 -11.94 18.67 -11.85
C VAL A 113 -13.28 18.66 -12.60
N HIS A 114 -14.27 19.42 -12.11
CA HIS A 114 -15.56 19.60 -12.78
C HIS A 114 -15.42 20.25 -14.16
N GLU A 115 -14.57 21.26 -14.28
CA GLU A 115 -14.26 21.97 -15.53
C GLU A 115 -13.62 21.05 -16.60
N LEU A 116 -12.97 19.95 -16.20
CA LEU A 116 -12.52 18.90 -17.13
C LEU A 116 -13.67 18.03 -17.69
N GLY A 117 -14.89 18.25 -17.20
CA GLY A 117 -16.09 17.50 -17.58
C GLY A 117 -16.40 16.30 -16.68
N CYS A 118 -15.79 16.22 -15.49
CA CYS A 118 -16.20 15.26 -14.46
C CYS A 118 -17.52 15.72 -13.82
N THR A 119 -18.54 14.87 -13.82
CA THR A 119 -19.88 15.23 -13.29
C THR A 119 -20.27 14.45 -12.04
N SER A 120 -19.45 13.48 -11.63
CA SER A 120 -19.72 12.62 -10.48
C SER A 120 -18.53 12.64 -9.53
N PHE A 121 -18.82 12.73 -8.23
CA PHE A 121 -17.81 12.95 -7.20
C PHE A 121 -18.03 12.04 -5.99
N ALA A 122 -16.98 11.88 -5.17
CA ALA A 122 -17.06 11.22 -3.88
C ALA A 122 -16.29 11.99 -2.81
N ILE A 123 -16.86 12.14 -1.62
CA ILE A 123 -16.20 12.69 -0.44
C ILE A 123 -15.97 11.57 0.57
N LEU A 124 -14.72 11.37 0.97
CA LEU A 124 -14.32 10.23 1.80
C LEU A 124 -13.85 10.69 3.18
N PHE A 125 -14.53 10.18 4.22
CA PHE A 125 -14.16 10.37 5.63
C PHE A 125 -13.79 9.04 6.31
N ASP A 126 -13.24 8.10 5.52
CA ASP A 126 -12.70 6.81 5.96
C ASP A 126 -11.33 6.99 6.64
N ASP A 127 -11.00 6.14 7.61
CA ASP A 127 -9.68 6.04 8.25
C ASP A 127 -9.12 7.38 8.78
N ILE A 128 -9.95 8.10 9.52
CA ILE A 128 -9.60 9.34 10.24
C ILE A 128 -9.87 9.19 11.74
N ASP A 129 -9.30 10.10 12.54
CA ASP A 129 -9.60 10.21 13.96
C ASP A 129 -11.07 10.65 14.18
N LYS A 130 -11.70 10.22 15.28
CA LYS A 130 -13.08 10.59 15.63
C LYS A 130 -13.16 11.95 16.35
N GLY A 131 -12.04 12.58 16.67
CA GLY A 131 -11.97 13.91 17.29
C GLY A 131 -12.23 15.05 16.32
N MET A 132 -12.69 16.19 16.87
CA MET A 132 -12.78 17.46 16.16
C MET A 132 -11.85 18.49 16.81
N CYS A 133 -11.40 19.49 16.05
CA CYS A 133 -10.70 20.62 16.64
C CYS A 133 -11.69 21.51 17.42
N THR A 134 -11.15 22.43 18.24
CA THR A 134 -11.97 23.34 19.06
C THR A 134 -12.94 24.18 18.22
N GLU A 135 -12.50 24.68 17.07
CA GLU A 135 -13.33 25.51 16.17
C GLU A 135 -14.55 24.72 15.65
N ASP A 136 -14.34 23.45 15.26
CA ASP A 136 -15.42 22.58 14.80
C ASP A 136 -16.36 22.16 15.92
N HIS A 137 -15.86 22.00 17.15
CA HIS A 137 -16.69 21.74 18.33
C HIS A 137 -17.63 22.91 18.67
N GLU A 138 -17.22 24.15 18.39
CA GLU A 138 -18.05 25.34 18.60
C GLU A 138 -19.11 25.50 17.49
N ALA A 139 -18.80 25.06 16.27
CA ALA A 139 -19.66 25.21 15.11
C ALA A 139 -20.66 24.05 14.90
N PHE A 140 -20.30 22.82 15.30
CA PHE A 140 -21.08 21.61 15.01
C PHE A 140 -21.39 20.80 16.25
N GLU A 141 -22.60 20.24 16.28
CA GLU A 141 -23.07 19.37 17.36
C GLU A 141 -22.30 18.04 17.44
N SER A 142 -21.78 17.55 16.31
CA SER A 142 -21.03 16.30 16.22
C SER A 142 -20.18 16.23 14.96
N LEU A 143 -19.22 15.29 14.93
CA LEU A 143 -18.42 15.00 13.75
C LEU A 143 -19.29 14.59 12.54
N ALA A 144 -20.34 13.80 12.78
CA ALA A 144 -21.27 13.42 11.72
C ALA A 144 -22.00 14.64 11.13
N HIS A 145 -22.39 15.61 11.97
CA HIS A 145 -23.00 16.85 11.51
C HIS A 145 -22.02 17.63 10.63
N ALA A 146 -20.77 17.81 11.08
CA ALA A 146 -19.73 18.47 10.31
C ALA A 146 -19.49 17.82 8.93
N HIS A 147 -19.37 16.49 8.87
CA HIS A 147 -19.20 15.76 7.61
C HIS A 147 -20.40 15.90 6.67
N CYS A 148 -21.63 15.80 7.21
CA CYS A 148 -22.85 15.95 6.42
C CYS A 148 -22.94 17.37 5.84
N GLU A 149 -22.63 18.39 6.64
CA GLU A 149 -22.65 19.77 6.20
C GLU A 149 -21.64 20.00 5.06
N VAL A 150 -20.41 19.49 5.17
CA VAL A 150 -19.42 19.58 4.08
C VAL A 150 -19.94 18.91 2.82
N ALA A 151 -20.52 17.72 2.92
CA ALA A 151 -21.07 17.01 1.76
C ALA A 151 -22.27 17.75 1.13
N ASN A 152 -23.17 18.29 1.94
CA ASN A 152 -24.33 19.08 1.50
C ASN A 152 -23.90 20.39 0.82
N ARG A 153 -22.83 21.03 1.30
CA ARG A 153 -22.21 22.20 0.66
C ARG A 153 -21.63 21.87 -0.70
N ILE A 154 -20.93 20.73 -0.83
CA ILE A 154 -20.44 20.25 -2.14
C ILE A 154 -21.62 20.06 -3.10
N LEU A 155 -22.68 19.38 -2.67
CA LEU A 155 -23.87 19.16 -3.49
C LEU A 155 -24.47 20.49 -3.97
N SER A 156 -24.60 21.46 -3.08
CA SER A 156 -25.20 22.77 -3.37
C SER A 156 -24.31 23.66 -4.25
N TYR A 157 -22.99 23.63 -4.03
CA TYR A 157 -22.04 24.51 -4.72
C TYR A 157 -21.62 23.97 -6.08
N ILE A 158 -21.24 22.69 -6.15
CA ILE A 158 -20.77 22.05 -7.39
C ILE A 158 -21.95 21.58 -8.25
N GLY A 159 -23.08 21.21 -7.63
CA GLY A 159 -24.24 20.65 -8.34
C GLY A 159 -23.91 19.37 -9.13
N PRO A 160 -23.16 18.39 -8.57
CA PRO A 160 -22.75 17.22 -9.30
C PRO A 160 -23.95 16.34 -9.68
N ARG A 161 -23.84 15.62 -10.80
CA ARG A 161 -24.82 14.61 -11.20
C ARG A 161 -24.94 13.51 -10.15
N ARG A 162 -23.84 13.12 -9.51
CA ARG A 162 -23.80 12.11 -8.44
C ARG A 162 -22.78 12.52 -7.39
N LEU A 163 -23.12 12.38 -6.11
CA LEU A 163 -22.20 12.53 -5.00
C LEU A 163 -22.25 11.28 -4.10
N LEU A 164 -21.09 10.65 -3.91
CA LEU A 164 -20.92 9.55 -2.95
C LEU A 164 -20.31 10.08 -1.66
N PHE A 165 -20.72 9.52 -0.54
CA PHE A 165 -20.23 9.84 0.79
C PHE A 165 -19.72 8.57 1.46
N CYS A 166 -18.43 8.52 1.81
CA CYS A 166 -17.89 7.45 2.65
C CYS A 166 -17.87 7.90 4.11
N PRO A 167 -18.72 7.31 4.98
CA PRO A 167 -18.73 7.64 6.40
C PRO A 167 -17.46 7.14 7.09
N THR A 168 -17.16 7.68 8.27
CA THR A 168 -16.10 7.16 9.15
C THR A 168 -16.47 5.80 9.72
N GLU A 169 -17.74 5.59 10.02
CA GLU A 169 -18.30 4.30 10.43
C GLU A 169 -18.82 3.56 9.18
N TYR A 170 -17.94 3.14 8.28
CA TYR A 170 -18.28 2.55 6.96
C TYR A 170 -18.59 1.05 6.96
N CYS A 171 -18.59 0.40 8.12
CA CYS A 171 -18.95 -1.02 8.26
C CYS A 171 -19.48 -1.31 9.66
N THR A 172 -20.17 -2.44 9.82
CA THR A 172 -20.84 -2.80 11.10
C THR A 172 -19.86 -2.82 12.26
N SER A 173 -18.65 -3.38 12.08
CA SER A 173 -17.63 -3.41 13.13
C SER A 173 -17.03 -2.05 13.50
N ARG A 174 -17.27 -0.99 12.70
CA ARG A 174 -16.82 0.39 12.99
C ARG A 174 -17.91 1.24 13.65
N ALA A 175 -19.17 0.76 13.62
CA ALA A 175 -20.29 1.46 14.23
C ALA A 175 -20.21 1.41 15.76
N ASP A 176 -20.36 2.56 16.40
CA ASP A 176 -20.13 2.71 17.85
C ASP A 176 -21.37 3.29 18.56
N PRO A 177 -21.97 2.58 19.55
CA PRO A 177 -21.62 1.23 20.03
C PRO A 177 -22.16 0.10 19.15
N SER A 178 -23.13 0.40 18.27
CA SER A 178 -23.77 -0.54 17.35
C SER A 178 -24.40 0.23 16.18
N ILE A 179 -24.81 -0.47 15.11
CA ILE A 179 -25.54 0.18 13.99
C ILE A 179 -26.79 0.91 14.45
N LYS A 180 -27.55 0.29 15.36
CA LYS A 180 -28.84 0.82 15.82
C LYS A 180 -28.70 2.05 16.70
N ASP A 181 -27.67 2.06 17.54
CA ASP A 181 -27.47 3.06 18.58
C ASP A 181 -26.35 4.07 18.24
N SER A 182 -25.75 3.96 17.05
CA SER A 182 -24.72 4.91 16.58
C SER A 182 -25.34 6.28 16.34
N ALA A 183 -24.96 7.24 17.19
CA ALA A 183 -25.31 8.65 17.03
C ALA A 183 -24.73 9.22 15.72
N TYR A 184 -23.58 8.70 15.27
CA TYR A 184 -22.95 9.10 14.02
C TYR A 184 -23.82 8.70 12.82
N LEU A 185 -24.17 7.41 12.70
CA LEU A 185 -24.97 6.91 11.58
C LEU A 185 -26.39 7.46 11.59
N SER A 186 -26.98 7.62 12.79
CA SER A 186 -28.27 8.30 12.94
C SER A 186 -28.21 9.72 12.38
N THR A 187 -27.19 10.51 12.75
CA THR A 187 -27.00 11.87 12.21
C THR A 187 -26.80 11.85 10.69
N VAL A 188 -25.98 10.93 10.15
CA VAL A 188 -25.81 10.76 8.69
C VAL A 188 -27.13 10.46 7.98
N GLY A 189 -28.00 9.64 8.57
CA GLY A 189 -29.31 9.36 8.01
C GLY A 189 -30.27 10.55 8.01
N HIS A 190 -30.15 11.46 8.98
CA HIS A 190 -31.08 12.59 9.14
C HIS A 190 -30.60 13.89 8.47
N VAL A 191 -29.29 14.15 8.47
CA VAL A 191 -28.70 15.44 8.06
C VAL A 191 -28.14 15.40 6.64
N LEU A 192 -27.57 14.27 6.21
CA LEU A 192 -27.04 14.14 4.86
C LEU A 192 -28.18 14.23 3.83
N ASP A 193 -28.00 15.05 2.81
CA ASP A 193 -29.00 15.26 1.76
C ASP A 193 -29.42 13.92 1.12
N PRO A 194 -30.73 13.66 0.93
CA PRO A 194 -31.21 12.40 0.36
C PRO A 194 -30.67 12.04 -1.03
N ALA A 195 -30.19 13.02 -1.81
CA ALA A 195 -29.58 12.80 -3.13
C ALA A 195 -28.15 12.22 -3.03
N ILE A 196 -27.51 12.28 -1.85
CA ILE A 196 -26.15 11.79 -1.64
C ILE A 196 -26.19 10.31 -1.28
N GLN A 197 -25.47 9.49 -2.04
CA GLN A 197 -25.40 8.04 -1.82
C GLN A 197 -24.31 7.71 -0.81
N VAL A 198 -24.55 6.73 0.06
CA VAL A 198 -23.63 6.37 1.15
C VAL A 198 -22.92 5.06 0.84
N LEU A 199 -21.59 5.08 0.93
CA LEU A 199 -20.73 3.90 0.74
C LEU A 199 -20.74 3.02 2.00
N TRP A 200 -20.70 1.70 1.80
CA TRP A 200 -20.70 0.72 2.90
C TRP A 200 -19.92 -0.54 2.53
N THR A 201 -19.08 -1.06 3.43
CA THR A 201 -18.29 -2.26 3.10
C THR A 201 -18.90 -3.57 3.56
N GLY A 202 -19.95 -3.54 4.41
CA GLY A 202 -20.61 -4.71 4.99
C GLY A 202 -20.35 -4.84 6.49
N ASP A 203 -20.29 -6.06 7.02
CA ASP A 203 -20.16 -6.27 8.46
C ASP A 203 -18.75 -5.99 9.01
N ALA A 204 -17.75 -6.04 8.14
CA ALA A 204 -16.37 -5.73 8.42
C ALA A 204 -15.77 -4.94 7.25
N VAL A 205 -14.52 -4.50 7.39
CA VAL A 205 -13.77 -3.88 6.29
C VAL A 205 -13.71 -4.84 5.08
N ILE A 206 -13.50 -6.12 5.35
CA ILE A 206 -13.45 -7.19 4.34
C ILE A 206 -14.41 -8.29 4.80
N PRO A 207 -15.71 -8.23 4.49
CA PRO A 207 -16.65 -9.23 5.00
C PRO A 207 -16.63 -10.50 4.14
N GLU A 208 -16.74 -11.66 4.79
CA GLU A 208 -16.90 -12.94 4.09
C GLU A 208 -18.24 -12.99 3.34
N TYR A 209 -19.31 -12.50 3.96
CA TYR A 209 -20.65 -12.42 3.37
C TYR A 209 -21.24 -11.02 3.52
N ILE A 210 -22.03 -10.58 2.53
CA ILE A 210 -22.91 -9.40 2.65
C ILE A 210 -24.30 -9.86 2.22
N THR A 211 -25.28 -9.81 3.13
CA THR A 211 -26.63 -10.32 2.87
C THR A 211 -27.67 -9.22 3.01
N PRO A 212 -28.87 -9.36 2.41
CA PRO A 212 -29.98 -8.45 2.67
C PRO A 212 -30.28 -8.21 4.15
N GLU A 213 -30.16 -9.28 4.96
CA GLU A 213 -30.43 -9.24 6.40
C GLU A 213 -29.40 -8.40 7.15
N SER A 214 -28.11 -8.49 6.79
CA SER A 214 -27.07 -7.67 7.44
C SER A 214 -27.16 -6.19 7.04
N LEU A 215 -27.67 -5.89 5.85
CA LEU A 215 -27.86 -4.50 5.38
C LEU A 215 -29.16 -3.84 5.85
N ALA A 216 -30.18 -4.61 6.23
CA ALA A 216 -31.46 -4.06 6.69
C ALA A 216 -31.31 -3.01 7.83
N PRO A 217 -30.59 -3.27 8.93
CA PRO A 217 -30.39 -2.27 9.97
C PRO A 217 -29.53 -1.08 9.51
N VAL A 218 -28.57 -1.32 8.61
CA VAL A 218 -27.71 -0.29 8.05
C VAL A 218 -28.54 0.71 7.25
N ASN A 219 -29.28 0.23 6.25
CA ASN A 219 -30.13 1.04 5.39
C ASN A 219 -31.21 1.79 6.17
N ALA A 220 -31.71 1.21 7.27
CA ALA A 220 -32.62 1.89 8.19
C ALA A 220 -31.95 3.06 8.93
N ALA A 221 -30.72 2.86 9.43
CA ALA A 221 -29.96 3.90 10.13
C ALA A 221 -29.57 5.07 9.20
N ILE A 222 -29.05 4.77 8.01
CA ILE A 222 -28.66 5.79 7.02
C ILE A 222 -29.84 6.30 6.17
N ARG A 223 -31.03 5.70 6.32
CA ARG A 223 -32.30 6.08 5.67
C ARG A 223 -32.29 6.06 4.14
N ARG A 224 -31.45 5.22 3.55
CA ARG A 224 -31.31 5.02 2.09
C ARG A 224 -30.66 3.67 1.82
N LYS A 225 -30.72 3.21 0.57
CA LYS A 225 -29.91 2.05 0.15
C LYS A 225 -28.45 2.49 0.09
N CYS A 226 -27.55 1.69 0.66
CA CYS A 226 -26.13 1.94 0.51
C CYS A 226 -25.62 1.54 -0.89
N VAL A 227 -24.43 2.01 -1.22
CA VAL A 227 -23.60 1.53 -2.32
C VAL A 227 -22.48 0.71 -1.72
N ILE A 228 -22.32 -0.54 -2.15
CA ILE A 228 -21.29 -1.40 -1.59
C ILE A 228 -19.92 -1.00 -2.10
N TRP A 229 -19.00 -0.72 -1.19
CA TRP A 229 -17.56 -0.73 -1.44
C TRP A 229 -17.04 -2.12 -1.05
N ASP A 230 -16.81 -2.99 -2.03
CA ASP A 230 -16.50 -4.39 -1.76
C ASP A 230 -15.00 -4.68 -1.77
N ASN A 231 -14.45 -4.99 -0.60
CA ASN A 231 -13.03 -5.31 -0.43
C ASN A 231 -12.72 -6.83 -0.49
N ILE A 232 -13.63 -7.69 -0.97
CA ILE A 232 -13.40 -9.14 -1.06
C ILE A 232 -12.12 -9.52 -1.82
N HIS A 233 -11.65 -8.69 -2.76
CA HIS A 233 -10.40 -8.91 -3.51
C HIS A 233 -9.29 -7.89 -3.19
N ALA A 234 -9.48 -7.00 -2.21
CA ALA A 234 -8.43 -6.05 -1.82
C ALA A 234 -7.28 -6.79 -1.13
N ASN A 235 -6.01 -6.48 -1.43
CA ASN A 235 -4.84 -7.17 -0.86
C ASN A 235 -3.76 -6.24 -0.27
N ASP A 236 -3.99 -4.93 -0.25
CA ASP A 236 -3.06 -3.92 0.27
C ASP A 236 -2.68 -4.10 1.75
N TYR A 237 -3.56 -4.70 2.53
CA TYR A 237 -3.35 -4.96 3.95
C TYR A 237 -2.41 -6.14 4.28
N ASP A 238 -2.10 -7.03 3.33
CA ASP A 238 -1.07 -8.07 3.48
C ASP A 238 -0.32 -8.31 2.16
N PRO A 239 0.94 -7.85 2.04
CA PRO A 239 1.71 -7.92 0.78
C PRO A 239 2.12 -9.34 0.36
N ARG A 240 1.74 -10.36 1.13
CA ARG A 240 1.91 -11.79 0.80
C ARG A 240 0.65 -12.42 0.23
N ARG A 241 -0.46 -11.68 0.15
CA ARG A 241 -1.74 -12.17 -0.35
C ARG A 241 -2.05 -11.58 -1.72
N VAL A 242 -2.65 -12.42 -2.56
CA VAL A 242 -3.27 -12.04 -3.82
C VAL A 242 -4.51 -12.92 -3.99
N TYR A 243 -5.58 -12.36 -4.55
CA TYR A 243 -6.87 -13.03 -4.71
C TYR A 243 -7.22 -13.19 -6.16
N LEU A 244 -7.21 -14.45 -6.60
CA LEU A 244 -7.49 -14.92 -7.93
C LEU A 244 -8.79 -15.75 -7.96
N GLY A 245 -9.53 -15.85 -6.84
CA GLY A 245 -10.82 -16.53 -6.76
C GLY A 245 -12.00 -15.68 -7.29
N PRO A 246 -13.21 -16.28 -7.43
CA PRO A 246 -14.40 -15.60 -7.95
C PRO A 246 -15.00 -14.63 -6.94
N TYR A 247 -15.78 -13.67 -7.44
CA TYR A 247 -16.70 -12.89 -6.64
C TYR A 247 -17.73 -13.80 -5.95
N ALA A 248 -17.76 -13.82 -4.62
CA ALA A 248 -18.55 -14.80 -3.86
C ALA A 248 -19.06 -14.20 -2.54
N GLY A 249 -19.99 -14.90 -1.88
CA GLY A 249 -20.55 -14.48 -0.59
C GLY A 249 -21.55 -13.32 -0.64
N ARG A 250 -21.97 -12.89 -1.85
CA ARG A 250 -22.98 -11.86 -2.08
C ARG A 250 -24.14 -12.48 -2.86
N PRO A 251 -25.24 -12.93 -2.20
CA PRO A 251 -26.36 -13.52 -2.90
C PRO A 251 -27.00 -12.49 -3.85
N HIS A 252 -27.52 -12.93 -5.00
CA HIS A 252 -28.03 -12.00 -6.02
C HIS A 252 -29.17 -11.09 -5.51
N GLN A 253 -29.97 -11.58 -4.55
CA GLN A 253 -31.03 -10.82 -3.87
C GLN A 253 -30.51 -9.50 -3.28
N LEU A 254 -29.21 -9.40 -2.94
CA LEU A 254 -28.56 -8.20 -2.45
C LEU A 254 -28.84 -6.97 -3.30
N ARG A 255 -28.98 -7.14 -4.63
CA ARG A 255 -29.24 -6.04 -5.58
C ARG A 255 -30.51 -5.25 -5.29
N GLU A 256 -31.50 -5.88 -4.67
CA GLU A 256 -32.75 -5.20 -4.31
C GLU A 256 -32.56 -4.25 -3.11
N HIS A 257 -31.47 -4.41 -2.35
CA HIS A 257 -31.19 -3.71 -1.11
C HIS A 257 -30.05 -2.68 -1.20
N VAL A 258 -29.42 -2.54 -2.36
CA VAL A 258 -28.28 -1.62 -2.60
C VAL A 258 -28.46 -0.84 -3.89
N ASP A 259 -27.85 0.34 -3.99
CA ASP A 259 -27.87 1.17 -5.22
C ASP A 259 -26.66 0.94 -6.14
N GLY A 260 -25.74 0.06 -5.71
CA GLY A 260 -24.61 -0.35 -6.52
C GLY A 260 -23.60 -1.21 -5.76
N VAL A 261 -22.66 -1.76 -6.52
CA VAL A 261 -21.49 -2.49 -6.03
C VAL A 261 -20.26 -1.99 -6.77
N LEU A 262 -19.29 -1.50 -6.01
CA LEU A 262 -17.99 -1.02 -6.46
C LEU A 262 -16.93 -1.89 -5.79
N THR A 263 -16.23 -2.73 -6.56
CA THR A 263 -15.18 -3.58 -5.98
C THR A 263 -13.86 -2.82 -5.89
N ASN A 264 -13.20 -2.94 -4.74
CA ASN A 264 -11.80 -2.57 -4.53
C ASN A 264 -10.95 -3.84 -4.65
N PRO A 265 -10.24 -4.04 -5.77
CA PRO A 265 -9.60 -5.31 -6.07
C PRO A 265 -8.12 -5.31 -5.64
N ASN A 266 -7.32 -6.25 -6.15
CA ASN A 266 -5.89 -6.32 -5.83
C ASN A 266 -5.14 -5.09 -6.36
N CYS A 267 -4.04 -4.71 -5.71
CA CYS A 267 -3.15 -3.64 -6.17
C CYS A 267 -2.57 -3.98 -7.56
N GLU A 268 -2.17 -5.23 -7.78
CA GLU A 268 -1.66 -5.71 -9.05
C GLU A 268 -2.77 -5.80 -10.10
N TYR A 269 -2.73 -4.89 -11.08
CA TYR A 269 -3.78 -4.73 -12.09
C TYR A 269 -4.13 -6.04 -12.81
N THR A 270 -3.14 -6.81 -13.25
CA THR A 270 -3.43 -8.01 -14.07
C THR A 270 -4.08 -9.14 -13.28
N SER A 271 -3.88 -9.17 -11.96
CA SER A 271 -4.49 -10.15 -11.04
C SER A 271 -6.00 -9.99 -10.90
N ASN A 272 -6.56 -8.86 -11.35
CA ASN A 272 -7.96 -8.51 -11.16
C ASN A 272 -8.91 -9.08 -12.22
N PHE A 273 -8.39 -9.76 -13.24
CA PHE A 273 -9.22 -10.27 -14.33
C PHE A 273 -10.35 -11.17 -13.83
N VAL A 274 -10.02 -12.16 -12.98
CA VAL A 274 -11.03 -13.10 -12.45
C VAL A 274 -12.03 -12.39 -11.55
N ALA A 275 -11.57 -11.49 -10.67
CA ALA A 275 -12.42 -10.72 -9.78
C ALA A 275 -13.49 -9.93 -10.56
N LEU A 276 -13.07 -9.16 -11.57
CA LEU A 276 -13.97 -8.32 -12.36
C LEU A 276 -14.88 -9.14 -13.28
N HIS A 277 -14.32 -10.14 -13.96
CA HIS A 277 -15.09 -11.01 -14.85
C HIS A 277 -16.19 -11.75 -14.10
N THR A 278 -15.89 -12.28 -12.92
CA THR A 278 -16.86 -13.04 -12.12
C THR A 278 -17.88 -12.15 -11.44
N MET A 279 -17.52 -10.90 -11.07
CA MET A 279 -18.49 -9.92 -10.58
C MET A 279 -19.47 -9.47 -11.67
N ALA A 280 -18.98 -9.28 -12.91
CA ALA A 280 -19.86 -9.03 -14.05
C ALA A 280 -20.79 -10.22 -14.35
N ALA A 281 -20.26 -11.45 -14.29
CA ALA A 281 -21.08 -12.65 -14.43
C ALA A 281 -22.15 -12.75 -13.31
N TRP A 282 -21.82 -12.40 -12.08
CA TRP A 282 -22.77 -12.32 -10.96
C TRP A 282 -23.92 -11.34 -11.27
N HIS A 283 -23.60 -10.18 -11.84
CA HIS A 283 -24.60 -9.21 -12.24
C HIS A 283 -25.49 -9.70 -13.39
N ASN A 284 -24.89 -10.32 -14.41
CA ASN A 284 -25.57 -10.69 -15.66
C ASN A 284 -26.36 -11.99 -15.58
N LEU A 285 -25.86 -12.99 -14.84
CA LEU A 285 -26.50 -14.32 -14.72
C LEU A 285 -27.57 -14.36 -13.62
N GLY A 286 -27.57 -13.38 -12.72
CA GLY A 286 -28.59 -13.28 -11.71
C GLY A 286 -28.59 -14.46 -10.72
N PRO A 287 -29.77 -15.02 -10.38
CA PRO A 287 -29.88 -16.22 -9.55
C PRO A 287 -29.21 -17.47 -10.14
N ALA A 288 -28.89 -17.49 -11.44
CA ALA A 288 -28.18 -18.61 -12.08
C ALA A 288 -26.65 -18.53 -11.92
N TYR A 289 -26.13 -17.50 -11.24
CA TYR A 289 -24.71 -17.36 -10.98
C TYR A 289 -24.20 -18.47 -10.06
N ASP A 290 -23.27 -19.28 -10.57
CA ASP A 290 -22.48 -20.22 -9.78
C ASP A 290 -21.01 -19.73 -9.74
N PRO A 291 -20.46 -19.44 -8.55
CA PRO A 291 -19.09 -18.92 -8.43
C PRO A 291 -18.03 -19.84 -9.05
N ARG A 292 -18.19 -21.17 -8.95
CA ARG A 292 -17.18 -22.13 -9.44
C ARG A 292 -17.23 -22.25 -10.95
N VAL A 293 -18.42 -22.23 -11.54
CA VAL A 293 -18.61 -22.21 -13.01
C VAL A 293 -18.06 -20.90 -13.58
N ALA A 294 -18.44 -19.76 -13.01
CA ALA A 294 -17.97 -18.46 -13.46
C ALA A 294 -16.44 -18.31 -13.31
N TYR A 295 -15.87 -18.84 -12.23
CA TYR A 295 -14.43 -18.88 -12.00
C TYR A 295 -13.67 -19.65 -13.09
N ARG A 296 -14.12 -20.87 -13.43
CA ARG A 296 -13.49 -21.68 -14.50
C ARG A 296 -13.61 -21.00 -15.86
N GLN A 297 -14.75 -20.39 -16.15
CA GLN A 297 -14.95 -19.63 -17.37
C GLN A 297 -14.01 -18.43 -17.43
N ALA A 298 -13.91 -17.65 -16.34
CA ALA A 298 -13.01 -16.51 -16.25
C ALA A 298 -11.54 -16.91 -16.49
N ILE A 299 -11.06 -18.02 -15.93
CA ILE A 299 -9.69 -18.50 -16.19
C ILE A 299 -9.50 -18.89 -17.66
N THR A 300 -10.50 -19.53 -18.26
CA THR A 300 -10.46 -19.90 -19.68
C THR A 300 -10.36 -18.67 -20.58
N ASP A 301 -11.10 -17.61 -20.26
CA ASP A 301 -11.09 -16.34 -21.01
C ASP A 301 -9.87 -15.47 -20.70
N TRP A 302 -9.24 -15.69 -19.54
CA TRP A 302 -8.01 -15.01 -19.14
C TRP A 302 -6.80 -15.52 -19.91
N LEU A 303 -6.69 -16.84 -20.10
CA LEU A 303 -5.51 -17.49 -20.69
C LEU A 303 -5.05 -16.89 -22.04
N PRO A 304 -5.93 -16.63 -23.03
CA PRO A 304 -5.54 -16.01 -24.30
C PRO A 304 -4.90 -14.62 -24.16
N ARG A 305 -5.15 -13.92 -23.05
CA ARG A 305 -4.59 -12.59 -22.77
C ARG A 305 -3.20 -12.65 -22.13
N LEU A 306 -2.86 -13.80 -21.54
CA LEU A 306 -1.60 -14.00 -20.81
C LEU A 306 -0.47 -14.51 -21.69
N VAL A 307 -0.80 -15.10 -22.84
CA VAL A 307 0.13 -15.91 -23.62
C VAL A 307 0.10 -15.48 -25.09
N SER A 308 1.26 -15.12 -25.64
CA SER A 308 1.39 -14.88 -27.08
C SER A 308 1.06 -16.14 -27.88
N ARG A 309 0.56 -16.02 -29.14
CA ARG A 309 0.12 -17.16 -29.98
C ARG A 309 1.13 -18.32 -30.11
N GLY A 310 2.43 -18.08 -29.85
CA GLY A 310 3.49 -19.10 -29.89
C GLY A 310 3.76 -19.86 -28.58
N GLN A 311 3.23 -19.41 -27.44
CA GLN A 311 3.43 -20.01 -26.11
C GLN A 311 2.16 -20.67 -25.54
N GLN A 312 1.02 -20.56 -26.24
CA GLN A 312 -0.31 -21.00 -25.82
C GLN A 312 -0.41 -22.50 -25.48
N ALA A 313 0.53 -23.31 -26.00
CA ALA A 313 0.57 -24.75 -25.76
C ALA A 313 1.08 -25.15 -24.35
N ALA A 314 1.62 -24.22 -23.55
CA ALA A 314 2.33 -24.56 -22.31
C ALA A 314 1.44 -24.59 -21.04
N ILE A 315 0.31 -23.87 -20.99
CA ILE A 315 -0.53 -23.73 -19.79
C ILE A 315 -1.98 -24.04 -20.14
N THR A 316 -2.56 -25.05 -19.50
CA THR A 316 -3.98 -25.41 -19.65
C THR A 316 -4.86 -24.67 -18.64
N ALA A 317 -6.15 -24.50 -18.95
CA ALA A 317 -7.12 -23.90 -18.02
C ALA A 317 -7.15 -24.64 -16.68
N GLU A 318 -7.12 -25.97 -16.69
CA GLU A 318 -7.11 -26.78 -15.47
C GLU A 318 -5.81 -26.63 -14.66
N ALA A 319 -4.66 -26.50 -15.33
CA ALA A 319 -3.42 -26.19 -14.62
C ALA A 319 -3.53 -24.82 -13.93
N MET A 320 -4.05 -23.82 -14.65
CA MET A 320 -4.18 -22.47 -14.13
C MET A 320 -5.22 -22.38 -13.00
N VAL A 321 -6.33 -23.12 -13.08
CA VAL A 321 -7.30 -23.30 -11.98
C VAL A 321 -6.62 -23.84 -10.73
N ARG A 322 -5.78 -24.88 -10.86
CA ARG A 322 -5.03 -25.42 -9.70
C ARG A 322 -4.11 -24.39 -9.07
N LEU A 323 -3.43 -23.58 -9.88
CA LEU A 323 -2.57 -22.51 -9.37
C LEU A 323 -3.38 -21.41 -8.69
N CYS A 324 -4.43 -20.90 -9.32
CA CYS A 324 -5.30 -19.87 -8.76
C CYS A 324 -6.03 -20.35 -7.50
N ASP A 325 -6.34 -21.65 -7.38
CA ASP A 325 -6.91 -22.23 -6.16
C ASP A 325 -5.97 -22.08 -4.95
N MET A 326 -4.65 -21.89 -5.15
CA MET A 326 -3.68 -21.55 -4.09
C MET A 326 -3.78 -20.09 -3.62
N PHE A 327 -4.37 -19.22 -4.42
CA PHE A 327 -4.48 -17.78 -4.17
C PHE A 327 -5.94 -17.35 -4.28
N TYR A 328 -6.84 -18.03 -3.55
CA TYR A 328 -8.27 -17.99 -3.84
C TYR A 328 -8.99 -16.75 -3.27
N LEU A 329 -9.50 -16.80 -2.04
CA LEU A 329 -10.27 -15.73 -1.40
C LEU A 329 -9.77 -15.43 0.04
N PRO A 330 -10.18 -14.30 0.65
CA PRO A 330 -9.70 -13.90 1.98
C PRO A 330 -9.94 -14.92 3.09
N TYR A 331 -11.06 -15.64 3.01
CA TYR A 331 -11.54 -16.58 4.05
C TYR A 331 -11.63 -18.02 3.57
N GLN A 332 -11.32 -18.28 2.30
CA GLN A 332 -11.56 -19.59 1.66
C GLN A 332 -10.39 -19.98 0.76
N HIS A 333 -10.02 -21.26 0.83
CA HIS A 333 -9.09 -21.87 -0.10
C HIS A 333 -9.84 -22.39 -1.33
N GLY A 334 -9.16 -22.46 -2.47
CA GLY A 334 -9.70 -23.15 -3.63
C GLY A 334 -9.81 -24.65 -3.38
N SER A 335 -10.61 -25.34 -4.20
CA SER A 335 -10.84 -26.78 -4.05
C SER A 335 -9.56 -27.62 -4.14
N ALA A 336 -8.64 -27.25 -5.06
CA ALA A 336 -7.35 -27.93 -5.18
C ALA A 336 -6.47 -27.68 -3.95
N ALA A 337 -6.41 -26.44 -3.45
CA ALA A 337 -5.66 -26.11 -2.23
C ALA A 337 -6.19 -26.84 -1.01
N SER A 338 -7.52 -26.91 -0.84
CA SER A 338 -8.14 -27.63 0.27
C SER A 338 -7.81 -29.13 0.23
N THR A 339 -7.86 -29.74 -0.96
CA THR A 339 -7.49 -31.15 -1.17
C THR A 339 -6.01 -31.38 -0.90
N PHE A 340 -5.14 -30.48 -1.38
CA PHE A 340 -3.69 -30.52 -1.16
C PHE A 340 -3.37 -30.46 0.35
N ILE A 341 -3.97 -29.52 1.09
CA ILE A 341 -3.79 -29.39 2.54
C ILE A 341 -4.27 -30.66 3.26
N ALA A 342 -5.46 -31.17 2.91
CA ALA A 342 -6.00 -32.39 3.51
C ALA A 342 -5.09 -33.61 3.27
N ASN A 343 -4.54 -33.75 2.06
CA ASN A 343 -3.60 -34.82 1.74
C ASN A 343 -2.31 -34.73 2.59
N PHE A 344 -1.75 -33.53 2.76
CA PHE A 344 -0.58 -33.34 3.63
C PHE A 344 -0.88 -33.68 5.09
N LEU A 345 -1.99 -33.19 5.62
CA LEU A 345 -2.41 -33.47 7.01
C LEU A 345 -2.61 -34.97 7.23
N TRP A 346 -3.20 -35.68 6.27
CA TRP A 346 -3.33 -37.13 6.34
C TRP A 346 -1.96 -37.82 6.37
N LEU A 347 -1.01 -37.39 5.52
CA LEU A 347 0.36 -37.94 5.51
C LEU A 347 1.11 -37.68 6.82
N GLU A 348 0.82 -36.57 7.48
CA GLU A 348 1.41 -36.20 8.75
C GLU A 348 0.84 -37.00 9.93
N ASP A 349 -0.48 -37.21 9.95
CA ASP A 349 -1.16 -37.93 11.04
C ASP A 349 -1.09 -39.45 10.91
N THR A 350 -0.82 -39.98 9.72
CA THR A 350 -0.79 -41.42 9.44
C THR A 350 0.63 -42.00 9.63
N PRO A 351 0.80 -43.15 10.31
CA PRO A 351 2.10 -43.81 10.42
C PRO A 351 2.69 -44.17 9.05
N THR A 352 4.00 -43.97 8.89
CA THR A 352 4.70 -44.29 7.62
C THR A 352 4.73 -45.77 7.26
N THR A 353 4.33 -46.65 8.19
CA THR A 353 4.18 -48.09 7.98
C THR A 353 2.85 -48.48 7.34
N ASP A 354 1.91 -47.53 7.22
CA ASP A 354 0.63 -47.76 6.56
C ASP A 354 0.84 -48.05 5.06
N GLU A 355 0.12 -49.05 4.54
CA GLU A 355 0.28 -49.54 3.17
C GLU A 355 -0.02 -48.45 2.12
N GLU A 356 -0.93 -47.51 2.43
CA GLU A 356 -1.32 -46.41 1.52
C GLU A 356 -0.36 -45.21 1.63
N TRP A 357 0.43 -45.12 2.70
CA TRP A 357 1.24 -43.93 3.00
C TRP A 357 2.27 -43.64 1.90
N SER A 358 2.98 -44.68 1.43
CA SER A 358 4.04 -44.51 0.43
C SER A 358 3.49 -43.98 -0.90
N ASP A 359 2.38 -44.55 -1.37
CA ASP A 359 1.74 -44.17 -2.64
C ASP A 359 1.17 -42.76 -2.59
N ARG A 360 0.52 -42.39 -1.48
CA ARG A 360 0.04 -41.01 -1.27
C ARG A 360 1.17 -40.00 -1.14
N CYS A 361 2.26 -40.38 -0.47
CA CYS A 361 3.43 -39.52 -0.32
C CYS A 361 4.08 -39.23 -1.69
N ASN A 362 4.21 -40.26 -2.54
CA ASN A 362 4.71 -40.10 -3.90
C ASN A 362 3.79 -39.21 -4.74
N THR A 363 2.48 -39.45 -4.69
CA THR A 363 1.46 -38.63 -5.39
C THR A 363 1.54 -37.16 -4.95
N PHE A 364 1.67 -36.89 -3.65
CA PHE A 364 1.81 -35.54 -3.12
C PHE A 364 3.11 -34.87 -3.59
N ARG A 365 4.24 -35.59 -3.62
CA ARG A 365 5.51 -35.06 -4.15
C ARG A 365 5.42 -34.73 -5.65
N GLU A 366 4.72 -35.55 -6.43
CA GLU A 366 4.44 -35.28 -7.83
C GLU A 366 3.60 -34.01 -7.99
N GLU A 367 2.58 -33.82 -7.16
CA GLU A 367 1.76 -32.60 -7.14
C GLU A 367 2.59 -31.35 -6.81
N CYS A 368 3.43 -31.39 -5.78
CA CYS A 368 4.39 -30.32 -5.47
C CYS A 368 5.28 -30.00 -6.69
N THR A 369 5.81 -31.02 -7.34
CA THR A 369 6.69 -30.86 -8.52
C THR A 369 5.94 -30.22 -9.68
N HIS A 370 4.70 -30.63 -9.92
CA HIS A 370 3.85 -30.04 -10.95
C HIS A 370 3.52 -28.57 -10.67
N LEU A 371 3.17 -28.23 -9.43
CA LEU A 371 2.91 -26.84 -9.03
C LEU A 371 4.17 -25.97 -9.16
N VAL A 372 5.34 -26.45 -8.71
CA VAL A 372 6.61 -25.72 -8.88
C VAL A 372 6.92 -25.49 -10.36
N LYS A 373 6.74 -26.50 -11.22
CA LYS A 373 6.93 -26.37 -12.67
C LYS A 373 5.96 -25.33 -13.27
N LEU A 374 4.71 -25.33 -12.82
CA LEU A 374 3.71 -24.38 -13.27
C LEU A 374 4.06 -22.94 -12.85
N CYS A 375 4.46 -22.72 -11.59
CA CYS A 375 4.95 -21.42 -11.12
C CYS A 375 6.10 -20.90 -11.99
N LYS A 376 7.11 -21.75 -12.27
CA LYS A 376 8.23 -21.38 -13.16
C LYS A 376 7.78 -21.04 -14.57
N THR A 377 6.78 -21.77 -15.09
CA THR A 377 6.24 -21.53 -16.43
C THR A 377 5.53 -20.17 -16.48
N VAL A 378 4.73 -19.84 -15.46
CA VAL A 378 4.05 -18.53 -15.36
C VAL A 378 5.07 -17.40 -15.18
N CYS A 379 6.07 -17.56 -14.32
CA CYS A 379 7.13 -16.55 -14.13
C CYS A 379 7.98 -16.32 -15.39
N ALA A 380 8.05 -17.30 -16.30
CA ALA A 380 8.78 -17.18 -17.57
C ALA A 380 7.99 -16.48 -18.68
N LEU A 381 6.71 -16.16 -18.45
CA LEU A 381 5.92 -15.41 -19.43
C LEU A 381 6.42 -13.97 -19.51
N SER A 382 6.53 -13.44 -20.73
CA SER A 382 6.92 -12.04 -20.96
C SER A 382 5.72 -11.09 -20.88
N CYS A 383 4.93 -11.18 -19.82
CA CYS A 383 3.70 -10.39 -19.63
C CYS A 383 3.68 -9.70 -18.26
N ASP A 384 2.82 -8.70 -18.10
CA ASP A 384 2.65 -7.99 -16.83
C ASP A 384 2.22 -8.93 -15.69
N LEU A 385 1.44 -9.97 -15.99
CA LEU A 385 1.04 -10.97 -15.00
C LEU A 385 2.23 -11.66 -14.34
N ALA A 386 3.24 -12.05 -15.12
CA ALA A 386 4.41 -12.71 -14.55
C ALA A 386 5.14 -11.81 -13.55
N ARG A 387 5.19 -10.50 -13.82
CA ARG A 387 5.78 -9.50 -12.91
C ARG A 387 4.93 -9.31 -11.66
N ASP A 388 3.62 -9.13 -11.85
CA ASP A 388 2.64 -8.93 -10.79
C ASP A 388 2.60 -10.14 -9.83
N LEU A 389 2.66 -11.37 -10.37
CA LEU A 389 2.58 -12.60 -9.57
C LEU A 389 3.92 -13.14 -9.06
N TYR A 390 5.06 -12.62 -9.54
CA TYR A 390 6.38 -13.20 -9.33
C TYR A 390 6.66 -13.55 -7.85
N ARG A 391 6.38 -12.59 -6.95
CA ARG A 391 6.65 -12.74 -5.51
C ARG A 391 5.81 -13.87 -4.90
N TYR A 392 4.52 -13.89 -5.18
CA TYR A 392 3.59 -14.89 -4.66
C TYR A 392 3.94 -16.30 -5.16
N LEU A 393 4.30 -16.41 -6.45
CA LEU A 393 4.71 -17.68 -7.07
C LEU A 393 6.05 -18.18 -6.55
N TRP A 394 6.97 -17.28 -6.23
CA TRP A 394 8.25 -17.63 -5.61
C TRP A 394 8.04 -18.18 -4.21
N ASP A 395 7.29 -17.47 -3.37
CA ASP A 395 7.00 -17.89 -2.00
C ASP A 395 6.30 -19.24 -1.97
N LEU A 396 5.35 -19.49 -2.89
CA LEU A 396 4.70 -20.79 -3.01
C LEU A 396 5.70 -21.91 -3.35
N GLN A 397 6.64 -21.66 -4.28
CA GLN A 397 7.65 -22.67 -4.64
C GLN A 397 8.53 -23.08 -3.46
N GLU A 398 8.96 -22.11 -2.66
CA GLU A 398 9.76 -22.36 -1.46
C GLU A 398 8.96 -23.18 -0.45
N MET A 399 7.71 -22.77 -0.18
CA MET A 399 6.84 -23.49 0.76
C MET A 399 6.56 -24.94 0.32
N LEU A 400 6.31 -25.17 -0.96
CA LEU A 400 6.12 -26.53 -1.51
C LEU A 400 7.39 -27.39 -1.33
N SER A 401 8.56 -26.81 -1.54
CA SER A 401 9.85 -27.50 -1.35
C SER A 401 10.09 -27.86 0.12
N MET A 402 9.70 -26.97 1.05
CA MET A 402 9.79 -27.21 2.49
C MET A 402 8.89 -28.37 2.94
N LEU A 403 7.66 -28.46 2.41
CA LEU A 403 6.74 -29.57 2.73
C LEU A 403 7.30 -30.93 2.29
N CYS A 404 7.89 -31.01 1.10
CA CYS A 404 8.59 -32.22 0.67
C CYS A 404 9.71 -32.61 1.65
N GLY A 405 10.49 -31.63 2.13
CA GLY A 405 11.52 -31.86 3.15
C GLY A 405 10.98 -32.27 4.53
N VAL A 406 9.71 -31.96 4.86
CA VAL A 406 9.04 -32.51 6.05
C VAL A 406 8.71 -33.97 5.84
N LEU A 407 8.16 -34.35 4.68
CA LEU A 407 7.84 -35.74 4.36
C LEU A 407 9.09 -36.64 4.34
N ASP A 408 10.21 -36.13 3.84
CA ASP A 408 11.50 -36.85 3.86
C ASP A 408 11.93 -37.16 5.30
N ARG A 409 11.74 -36.21 6.23
CA ARG A 409 12.00 -36.43 7.65
C ARG A 409 11.05 -37.44 8.29
N LEU A 410 9.76 -37.38 7.97
CA LEU A 410 8.76 -38.35 8.47
C LEU A 410 9.09 -39.78 8.01
N SER A 411 9.60 -39.94 6.78
CA SER A 411 10.01 -41.24 6.23
C SER A 411 11.36 -41.77 6.75
N SER A 412 12.12 -40.96 7.49
CA SER A 412 13.45 -41.34 7.97
C SER A 412 13.39 -42.29 9.17
N PRO A 413 14.21 -43.36 9.22
CA PRO A 413 14.26 -44.32 10.35
C PRO A 413 14.81 -43.71 11.65
N ILE A 414 15.52 -42.58 11.56
CA ILE A 414 16.11 -41.89 12.71
C ILE A 414 15.02 -41.00 13.30
N ALA A 415 14.22 -41.61 14.18
CA ALA A 415 13.04 -41.01 14.78
C ALA A 415 13.36 -39.75 15.60
N PHE A 416 13.28 -38.59 14.95
CA PHE A 416 12.95 -37.35 15.64
C PHE A 416 11.46 -37.11 15.45
N ARG A 417 10.65 -37.64 16.39
CA ARG A 417 9.28 -37.17 16.55
C ARG A 417 9.36 -35.89 17.40
N PRO A 418 9.14 -34.69 16.85
CA PRO A 418 8.98 -33.52 17.71
C PRO A 418 7.90 -33.86 18.74
N THR A 419 8.14 -33.53 20.01
CA THR A 419 7.10 -33.60 21.02
C THR A 419 5.90 -32.83 20.45
N ARG A 420 4.73 -33.48 20.39
CA ARG A 420 3.45 -32.86 20.01
C ARG A 420 3.18 -31.73 21.00
N THR A 421 3.81 -30.58 20.82
CA THR A 421 3.28 -29.34 21.35
C THR A 421 1.94 -29.21 20.67
N ALA A 422 0.88 -29.17 21.48
CA ALA A 422 -0.47 -28.98 20.96
C ALA A 422 -0.38 -27.82 19.96
N ARG A 423 -0.75 -28.08 18.69
CA ARG A 423 -0.93 -26.98 17.76
C ARG A 423 -1.79 -25.97 18.51
N PRO A 424 -1.46 -24.66 18.47
CA PRO A 424 -2.54 -23.69 18.66
C PRO A 424 -3.66 -24.20 17.77
N SER A 425 -4.88 -24.35 18.29
CA SER A 425 -6.03 -24.61 17.41
C SER A 425 -5.85 -23.74 16.17
N LEU A 426 -6.14 -24.23 14.97
CA LEU A 426 -6.31 -23.39 13.78
C LEU A 426 -7.39 -22.36 14.15
N ALA A 427 -6.97 -21.35 14.89
CA ALA A 427 -7.83 -20.50 15.67
C ALA A 427 -8.34 -19.51 14.64
N PRO A 428 -9.65 -19.23 14.62
CA PRO A 428 -10.23 -18.24 13.73
C PRO A 428 -9.55 -16.86 13.85
N SER A 429 -8.79 -16.60 14.91
CA SER A 429 -8.19 -15.32 15.27
C SER A 429 -6.90 -14.94 14.50
N LEU A 430 -6.51 -15.69 13.47
CA LEU A 430 -5.66 -15.24 12.34
C LEU A 430 -6.56 -15.01 11.11
N ALA A 431 -7.66 -14.28 11.29
CA ALA A 431 -8.88 -14.29 10.47
C ALA A 431 -8.72 -14.06 8.96
N PHE A 432 -7.54 -13.66 8.48
CA PHE A 432 -7.19 -13.47 7.08
C PHE A 432 -6.37 -14.64 6.52
N GLY A 433 -6.69 -15.88 6.89
CA GLY A 433 -5.98 -17.09 6.45
C GLY A 433 -5.83 -17.20 4.92
N GLY A 434 -4.66 -17.61 4.45
CA GLY A 434 -4.34 -17.83 3.04
C GLY A 434 -3.40 -19.02 2.87
N MET A 435 -3.19 -19.49 1.63
CA MET A 435 -2.41 -20.72 1.40
C MET A 435 -1.00 -20.62 1.99
N LEU A 436 -0.27 -19.52 1.75
CA LEU A 436 1.08 -19.35 2.31
C LEU A 436 1.10 -19.36 3.84
N ALA A 437 0.15 -18.69 4.50
CA ALA A 437 0.05 -18.71 5.96
C ALA A 437 -0.24 -20.13 6.48
N THR A 438 -1.11 -20.86 5.78
CA THR A 438 -1.46 -22.25 6.11
C THR A 438 -0.26 -23.18 5.94
N LEU A 439 0.42 -23.11 4.79
CA LEU A 439 1.64 -23.88 4.55
C LEU A 439 2.72 -23.55 5.58
N HIS A 440 2.86 -22.28 5.96
CA HIS A 440 3.83 -21.88 6.98
C HIS A 440 3.50 -22.54 8.32
N GLN A 441 2.23 -22.54 8.74
CA GLN A 441 1.80 -23.25 9.94
C GLN A 441 2.05 -24.76 9.88
N LEU A 442 1.94 -25.39 8.72
CA LEU A 442 2.23 -26.81 8.53
C LEU A 442 3.73 -27.12 8.70
N VAL A 443 4.60 -26.20 8.30
CA VAL A 443 6.07 -26.38 8.38
C VAL A 443 6.64 -26.02 9.76
N LEU A 444 6.03 -25.05 10.45
CA LEU A 444 6.51 -24.52 11.74
C LEU A 444 6.91 -25.58 12.80
N PRO A 445 6.15 -26.67 13.04
CA PRO A 445 6.49 -27.67 14.06
C PRO A 445 7.82 -28.39 13.84
N TYR A 446 8.30 -28.42 12.59
CA TYR A 446 9.54 -29.08 12.18
C TYR A 446 10.74 -28.12 12.19
N GLY A 447 10.52 -26.90 12.72
CA GLY A 447 11.35 -25.71 12.64
C GLY A 447 12.54 -25.60 13.60
N ALA A 448 12.44 -26.17 14.80
CA ALA A 448 13.02 -25.49 15.97
C ALA A 448 14.27 -26.12 16.63
N GLU A 449 14.61 -27.40 16.41
CA GLU A 449 15.50 -28.06 17.40
C GLU A 449 16.87 -28.56 16.94
N HIS A 450 17.22 -28.59 15.66
CA HIS A 450 18.53 -29.09 15.24
C HIS A 450 19.16 -28.13 14.23
N GLY A 451 20.39 -27.70 14.50
CA GLY A 451 21.22 -26.73 13.74
C GLY A 451 21.48 -27.03 12.26
N THR A 452 20.65 -27.83 11.59
CA THR A 452 20.28 -27.57 10.21
C THR A 452 19.43 -26.32 10.18
N SER A 453 20.07 -25.18 9.87
CA SER A 453 19.38 -23.99 9.40
C SER A 453 18.35 -24.43 8.36
N ILE A 454 17.07 -24.49 8.75
CA ILE A 454 15.99 -24.38 7.78
C ILE A 454 16.28 -23.04 7.14
N CYS A 455 16.65 -23.13 5.88
CA CYS A 455 17.18 -22.02 5.11
C CYS A 455 16.03 -21.05 4.81
N THR A 456 15.43 -20.42 5.82
CA THR A 456 14.92 -19.05 5.70
C THR A 456 16.14 -18.12 5.64
N SER A 457 17.06 -18.36 4.71
CA SER A 457 18.31 -17.59 4.60
C SER A 457 18.08 -16.17 4.08
N HIS A 458 16.85 -15.83 3.73
CA HIS A 458 16.47 -14.46 3.42
C HIS A 458 15.43 -14.03 4.45
N ARG A 459 15.90 -13.47 5.57
CA ARG A 459 15.05 -12.53 6.32
C ARG A 459 14.64 -11.46 5.31
N ILE A 460 13.35 -11.43 4.97
CA ILE A 460 12.83 -10.44 4.04
C ILE A 460 12.72 -9.14 4.82
N TYR A 461 13.46 -8.13 4.37
CA TYR A 461 13.40 -6.80 4.94
C TYR A 461 12.58 -5.88 4.03
N ALA A 462 11.47 -5.37 4.55
CA ALA A 462 10.65 -4.35 3.93
C ALA A 462 11.11 -2.96 4.38
N MET A 463 11.06 -1.99 3.47
CA MET A 463 11.32 -0.58 3.77
C MET A 463 10.05 0.21 3.53
N ARG A 464 9.64 1.02 4.50
CA ARG A 464 8.44 1.86 4.40
C ARG A 464 8.66 3.22 5.08
N PRO A 465 7.84 4.23 4.79
CA PRO A 465 7.81 5.46 5.58
C PRO A 465 7.58 5.15 7.07
N CYS A 466 8.19 5.95 7.94
CA CYS A 466 7.96 5.89 9.38
C CYS A 466 6.58 6.46 9.70
N PHE A 467 5.79 5.74 10.50
CA PHE A 467 4.54 6.22 11.06
C PHE A 467 4.76 6.74 12.49
N GLU A 468 3.83 7.54 13.00
CA GLU A 468 3.89 8.06 14.38
C GLU A 468 3.90 6.91 15.41
N SER A 469 3.21 5.80 15.12
CA SER A 469 3.19 4.59 15.95
C SER A 469 4.55 3.90 16.07
N ASP A 470 5.51 4.20 15.19
CA ASP A 470 6.85 3.62 15.25
C ASP A 470 7.77 4.36 16.24
N ARG A 471 7.36 5.53 16.78
CA ARG A 471 8.22 6.37 17.63
C ARG A 471 8.87 5.60 18.78
N ASP A 472 8.07 4.88 19.56
CA ASP A 472 8.57 4.14 20.73
C ASP A 472 9.54 3.02 20.31
N TYR A 473 9.27 2.37 19.17
CA TYR A 473 10.17 1.37 18.61
C TYR A 473 11.50 1.96 18.14
N LEU A 474 11.50 3.14 17.52
CA LEU A 474 12.73 3.80 17.10
C LEU A 474 13.54 4.31 18.28
N TYR A 475 12.87 4.77 19.35
CA TYR A 475 13.52 5.16 20.60
C TYR A 475 14.25 3.95 21.22
N ASP A 476 13.56 2.81 21.34
CA ASP A 476 14.16 1.56 21.82
C ASP A 476 15.27 1.04 20.90
N LEU A 477 15.10 1.17 19.58
CA LEU A 477 16.13 0.78 18.62
C LEU A 477 17.38 1.65 18.72
N CYS A 478 17.23 2.97 18.82
CA CYS A 478 18.34 3.91 19.00
C CYS A 478 19.16 3.56 20.26
N ILE A 479 18.47 3.22 21.35
CA ILE A 479 19.11 2.76 22.59
C ILE A 479 19.89 1.45 22.35
N LYS A 480 19.30 0.47 21.66
CA LYS A 480 19.91 -0.83 21.36
C LYS A 480 21.06 -0.75 20.36
N ALA A 481 21.02 0.20 19.43
CA ALA A 481 22.06 0.44 18.44
C ALA A 481 23.23 1.28 19.01
N GLY A 482 22.97 2.10 20.04
CA GLY A 482 23.85 3.14 20.54
C GLY A 482 25.19 2.71 21.16
N ARG A 483 25.43 1.44 21.51
CA ARG A 483 26.78 0.94 21.87
C ARG A 483 27.00 -0.53 21.53
N ALA A 484 28.14 -0.80 20.91
CA ALA A 484 28.70 -2.14 20.75
C ALA A 484 28.96 -2.80 22.12
N GLY A 485 27.98 -3.59 22.59
CA GLY A 485 28.21 -4.63 23.59
C GLY A 485 27.93 -4.32 25.06
N ALA A 486 27.22 -3.25 25.41
CA ALA A 486 26.76 -3.02 26.80
C ALA A 486 25.24 -2.84 26.88
N ASP A 487 24.63 -3.40 27.92
CA ASP A 487 23.17 -3.35 28.20
C ASP A 487 22.73 -1.92 28.57
N PRO A 488 22.02 -1.20 27.68
CA PRO A 488 21.73 0.23 27.86
C PRO A 488 20.78 0.51 29.04
N GLN A 489 19.93 -0.46 29.39
CA GLN A 489 18.97 -0.33 30.50
C GLN A 489 19.65 -0.22 31.87
N LYS A 490 20.94 -0.56 31.98
CA LYS A 490 21.72 -0.42 33.22
C LYS A 490 22.46 0.91 33.35
N VAL A 491 22.48 1.76 32.32
CA VAL A 491 23.39 2.93 32.24
C VAL A 491 22.67 4.28 32.38
N TYR A 492 21.39 4.36 32.00
CA TYR A 492 20.65 5.63 31.98
C TYR A 492 19.35 5.52 32.78
N GLU A 493 19.25 6.27 33.89
CA GLU A 493 18.04 6.40 34.72
C GLU A 493 16.86 7.07 33.98
N CYS A 494 17.04 7.48 32.71
CA CYS A 494 16.01 8.05 31.84
C CYS A 494 16.05 7.40 30.43
N PRO A 495 15.10 6.51 30.09
CA PRO A 495 15.15 5.74 28.84
C PRO A 495 15.01 6.57 27.57
N THR A 496 14.27 7.67 27.61
CA THR A 496 13.85 8.40 26.40
C THR A 496 14.88 9.40 25.87
N ILE A 497 15.90 9.75 26.67
CA ILE A 497 16.85 10.84 26.36
C ILE A 497 17.63 10.65 25.05
N LEU A 498 17.98 9.40 24.72
CA LEU A 498 18.68 9.07 23.48
C LEU A 498 17.75 9.19 22.27
N GLY A 499 16.50 8.72 22.39
CA GLY A 499 15.49 8.88 21.35
C GLY A 499 15.13 10.35 21.13
N ASP A 500 14.94 11.12 22.21
CA ASP A 500 14.64 12.55 22.12
C ASP A 500 15.80 13.35 21.49
N ARG A 501 17.03 12.85 21.55
CA ARG A 501 18.20 13.47 20.90
C ARG A 501 18.34 13.10 19.42
N TRP A 502 18.27 11.81 19.11
CA TRP A 502 18.71 11.29 17.81
C TRP A 502 17.58 10.92 16.86
N VAL A 503 16.35 10.73 17.37
CA VAL A 503 15.19 10.29 16.58
C VAL A 503 14.11 11.35 16.58
N GLY A 504 13.66 11.79 17.77
CA GLY A 504 12.48 12.63 17.94
C GLY A 504 12.45 13.91 17.11
N PRO A 505 13.57 14.66 16.92
CA PRO A 505 13.57 15.83 16.05
C PRO A 505 13.13 15.53 14.61
N TYR A 506 13.60 14.43 14.03
CA TYR A 506 13.30 14.05 12.65
C TYR A 506 11.86 13.56 12.46
N LEU A 507 11.22 13.11 13.53
CA LEU A 507 9.81 12.70 13.51
C LEU A 507 8.86 13.90 13.74
N SER A 508 9.36 14.98 14.33
CA SER A 508 8.51 16.08 14.81
C SER A 508 8.67 17.37 14.01
N LEU A 509 9.82 17.59 13.36
CA LEU A 509 10.13 18.81 12.65
C LEU A 509 9.76 18.73 11.16
N PRO A 510 9.28 19.84 10.56
CA PRO A 510 8.98 19.89 9.14
C PRO A 510 10.25 19.72 8.28
N GLY A 511 10.10 19.21 7.07
CA GLY A 511 11.22 19.02 6.14
C GLY A 511 12.14 17.85 6.47
N CYS A 512 11.69 16.92 7.30
CA CYS A 512 12.39 15.67 7.61
C CYS A 512 11.82 14.49 6.81
N LEU A 513 12.69 13.54 6.48
CA LEU A 513 12.35 12.26 5.87
C LEU A 513 12.68 11.14 6.86
N ALA A 514 11.74 10.23 7.08
CA ALA A 514 11.92 9.11 8.00
C ALA A 514 11.42 7.80 7.37
N TYR A 515 12.29 6.80 7.31
CA TYR A 515 11.97 5.47 6.81
C TYR A 515 12.42 4.40 7.80
N VAL A 516 11.65 3.32 7.89
CA VAL A 516 11.96 2.18 8.75
C VAL A 516 12.21 0.93 7.91
N LEU A 517 13.00 0.03 8.47
CA LEU A 517 13.26 -1.31 7.97
C LEU A 517 12.61 -2.31 8.92
N GLU A 518 11.74 -3.17 8.43
CA GLU A 518 11.07 -4.20 9.22
C GLU A 518 11.36 -5.60 8.68
N ASP A 519 11.57 -6.53 9.60
CA ASP A 519 11.60 -7.97 9.34
C ASP A 519 10.38 -8.64 9.99
N ASN A 520 10.30 -9.96 9.91
CA ASN A 520 9.24 -10.74 10.56
C ASN A 520 9.21 -10.63 12.10
N GLN A 521 10.17 -9.94 12.71
CA GLN A 521 10.23 -9.65 14.15
C GLN A 521 10.00 -8.15 14.45
N GLY A 522 9.46 -7.40 13.48
CA GLY A 522 9.16 -5.97 13.60
C GLY A 522 10.28 -5.05 13.13
N VAL A 523 10.20 -3.76 13.50
CA VAL A 523 11.17 -2.74 13.11
C VAL A 523 12.57 -3.13 13.60
N CYS A 524 13.51 -3.23 12.65
CA CYS A 524 14.88 -3.65 12.88
C CYS A 524 15.91 -2.66 12.33
N GLY A 525 15.47 -1.52 11.80
CA GLY A 525 16.33 -0.40 11.43
C GLY A 525 15.56 0.85 11.05
N TYR A 526 16.25 1.98 10.95
CA TYR A 526 15.70 3.22 10.43
C TYR A 526 16.75 4.02 9.64
N VAL A 527 16.28 4.91 8.78
CA VAL A 527 17.08 6.00 8.19
C VAL A 527 16.28 7.30 8.25
N LEU A 528 16.92 8.35 8.75
CA LEU A 528 16.34 9.67 8.99
C LEU A 528 17.15 10.72 8.22
N ALA A 529 16.52 11.77 7.73
CA ALA A 529 17.23 12.91 7.16
C ALA A 529 16.46 14.22 7.35
N ALA A 530 17.18 15.33 7.33
CA ALA A 530 16.62 16.65 7.09
C ALA A 530 16.98 17.11 5.68
N ILE A 531 16.00 17.67 4.96
CA ILE A 531 16.21 18.20 3.61
C ILE A 531 17.11 19.45 3.66
N ASP A 532 16.90 20.32 4.65
CA ASP A 532 17.72 21.52 4.89
C ASP A 532 18.21 21.52 6.35
N SER A 533 19.52 21.37 6.52
CA SER A 533 20.19 21.33 7.82
C SER A 533 20.10 22.67 8.56
N ARG A 534 20.12 23.82 7.86
CA ARG A 534 19.99 25.14 8.51
C ARG A 534 18.59 25.30 9.08
N ALA A 535 17.57 24.97 8.28
CA ALA A 535 16.18 25.00 8.74
C ALA A 535 15.97 24.03 9.91
N PHE A 536 16.51 22.81 9.80
CA PHE A 536 16.43 21.81 10.86
C PHE A 536 17.03 22.31 12.18
N TYR A 537 18.25 22.85 12.20
CA TYR A 537 18.86 23.32 13.45
C TYR A 537 18.16 24.54 14.05
N ARG A 538 17.66 25.45 13.20
CA ARG A 538 16.80 26.55 13.64
C ARG A 538 15.52 26.05 14.31
N ASP A 539 14.85 25.09 13.69
CA ASP A 539 13.56 24.56 14.17
C ASP A 539 13.75 23.63 15.37
N LEU A 540 14.88 22.91 15.42
CA LEU A 540 15.32 22.14 16.59
C LEU A 540 15.44 23.04 17.81
N GLN A 541 16.09 24.20 17.67
CA GLN A 541 16.29 25.13 18.78
C GLN A 541 15.02 25.89 19.18
N SER A 542 14.19 26.28 18.21
CA SER A 542 13.03 27.14 18.47
C SER A 542 11.73 26.39 18.76
N LEU A 543 11.56 25.18 18.22
CA LEU A 543 10.31 24.40 18.33
C LEU A 543 10.51 23.13 19.16
N TYR A 544 11.47 22.30 18.80
CA TYR A 544 11.59 20.95 19.37
C TYR A 544 12.18 20.95 20.78
N LEU A 545 13.32 21.61 21.01
CA LEU A 545 13.96 21.62 22.32
C LEU A 545 13.05 22.17 23.44
N PRO A 546 12.32 23.28 23.26
CA PRO A 546 11.35 23.74 24.26
C PRO A 546 10.26 22.69 24.57
N SER A 547 9.83 21.91 23.57
CA SER A 547 8.79 20.88 23.75
C SER A 547 9.24 19.68 24.59
N VAL A 548 10.54 19.34 24.55
CA VAL A 548 11.09 18.20 25.32
C VAL A 548 11.80 18.63 26.59
N ALA A 549 12.15 19.90 26.75
CA ALA A 549 12.86 20.42 27.91
C ALA A 549 12.12 20.14 29.23
N GLY A 550 10.78 20.21 29.22
CA GLY A 550 9.96 19.92 30.39
C GLY A 550 10.00 18.47 30.89
N LYS A 551 10.53 17.53 30.08
CA LYS A 551 10.67 16.11 30.47
C LYS A 551 11.87 15.86 31.39
N TYR A 552 12.83 16.79 31.47
CA TYR A 552 14.11 16.56 32.12
C TYR A 552 14.44 17.62 33.17
N THR A 553 14.93 17.16 34.32
CA THR A 553 15.42 18.05 35.38
C THR A 553 16.90 18.34 35.18
N PRO A 554 17.33 19.61 35.05
CA PRO A 554 18.75 19.95 34.93
C PRO A 554 19.58 19.41 36.11
N PRO A 555 20.85 19.00 35.88
CA PRO A 555 21.72 18.49 36.95
C PRO A 555 21.96 19.57 38.02
N ALA A 556 21.73 19.24 39.30
CA ALA A 556 21.93 20.16 40.42
C ALA A 556 23.39 20.29 40.88
N GLU A 557 24.21 19.26 40.60
CA GLU A 557 25.63 19.20 40.95
C GLU A 557 26.50 19.99 39.96
N PRO A 558 27.69 20.48 40.37
CA PRO A 558 28.65 21.10 39.45
C PRO A 558 29.17 20.10 38.40
N ARG A 559 29.56 20.60 37.22
CA ARG A 559 29.99 19.80 36.05
C ARG A 559 31.10 18.78 36.32
N SER A 560 31.91 18.99 37.36
CA SER A 560 32.94 18.04 37.80
C SER A 560 32.39 16.72 38.37
N ASN A 561 31.13 16.70 38.81
CA ASN A 561 30.49 15.57 39.48
C ASN A 561 29.38 14.93 38.63
N TRP A 562 29.20 15.36 37.38
CA TRP A 562 28.12 14.90 36.51
C TRP A 562 28.25 13.42 36.17
N LYS A 563 27.12 12.70 36.27
CA LYS A 563 27.01 11.34 35.73
C LYS A 563 26.99 11.42 34.19
N PRO A 564 27.25 10.31 33.47
CA PRO A 564 27.13 10.28 32.01
C PRO A 564 25.77 10.75 31.47
N VAL A 565 24.68 10.52 32.21
CA VAL A 565 23.34 11.01 31.85
C VAL A 565 23.21 12.54 31.98
N ASP A 566 23.87 13.15 32.97
CA ASP A 566 23.87 14.60 33.18
C ASP A 566 24.62 15.33 32.06
N HIS A 567 25.74 14.74 31.61
CA HIS A 567 26.45 15.22 30.42
C HIS A 567 25.59 15.15 29.17
N LEU A 568 24.93 14.02 28.93
CA LEU A 568 24.04 13.83 27.78
C LEU A 568 22.83 14.79 27.83
N LEU A 569 22.27 15.02 29.00
CA LEU A 569 21.17 15.95 29.20
C LEU A 569 21.60 17.39 28.93
N HIS A 570 22.76 17.79 29.45
CA HIS A 570 23.30 19.11 29.17
C HIS A 570 23.54 19.31 27.66
N GLU A 571 24.06 18.29 26.96
CA GLU A 571 24.26 18.33 25.52
C GLU A 571 22.96 18.33 24.70
N LEU A 572 21.89 17.70 25.20
CA LEU A 572 20.55 17.74 24.58
C LEU A 572 19.96 19.14 24.69
N LEU A 573 20.00 19.74 25.89
CA LEU A 573 19.39 21.05 26.16
C LEU A 573 20.24 22.22 25.64
N ASN A 574 21.56 22.03 25.48
CA ASN A 574 22.51 23.04 25.02
C ASN A 574 23.35 22.50 23.86
N PRO A 575 22.74 22.15 22.72
CA PRO A 575 23.48 21.57 21.62
C PRO A 575 24.40 22.61 20.96
N THR A 576 25.66 22.25 20.76
CA THR A 576 26.61 23.02 19.97
C THR A 576 26.53 22.59 18.51
N PHE A 577 25.83 23.37 17.69
CA PHE A 577 25.77 23.14 16.25
C PHE A 577 26.92 23.91 15.58
N TYR A 578 28.02 23.22 15.30
CA TYR A 578 29.08 23.77 14.46
C TYR A 578 29.29 22.87 13.25
N ILE A 579 28.72 23.30 12.13
CA ILE A 579 28.99 22.74 10.81
C ILE A 579 29.57 23.86 9.97
N ASP A 580 30.68 23.56 9.30
CA ASP A 580 31.35 24.49 8.39
C ASP A 580 30.34 25.01 7.34
N GLU A 581 30.26 26.34 7.18
CA GLU A 581 29.35 26.98 6.23
C GLU A 581 29.56 26.49 4.79
N ASP A 582 30.78 26.11 4.43
CA ASP A 582 31.08 25.61 3.10
C ASP A 582 30.59 24.17 2.90
N ILE A 583 30.53 23.38 3.97
CA ILE A 583 29.84 22.07 3.98
C ILE A 583 28.33 22.29 3.82
N MET A 584 27.73 23.22 4.57
CA MET A 584 26.28 23.48 4.54
C MET A 584 25.80 24.05 3.20
N LYS A 585 26.66 24.75 2.44
CA LYS A 585 26.35 25.20 1.07
C LYS A 585 26.39 24.04 0.07
N SER A 586 27.40 23.17 0.17
CA SER A 586 27.63 22.11 -0.81
C SER A 586 26.80 20.84 -0.53
N TYR A 587 26.42 20.64 0.74
CA TYR A 587 25.72 19.47 1.25
C TYR A 587 24.59 19.90 2.20
N PRO A 588 23.52 20.55 1.70
CA PRO A 588 22.50 21.16 2.55
C PRO A 588 21.67 20.15 3.35
N SER A 589 21.54 18.90 2.93
CA SER A 589 20.85 17.86 3.69
C SER A 589 21.79 17.11 4.63
N HIS A 590 21.25 16.53 5.71
CA HIS A 590 22.00 15.58 6.53
C HIS A 590 21.17 14.33 6.84
N LEU A 591 21.85 13.21 7.13
CA LEU A 591 21.20 11.94 7.44
C LEU A 591 21.77 11.23 8.67
N HIS A 592 20.95 10.36 9.25
CA HIS A 592 21.29 9.43 10.32
C HIS A 592 20.69 8.04 10.07
N ILE A 593 21.39 6.96 10.43
CA ILE A 593 20.95 5.58 10.17
C ILE A 593 21.40 4.66 11.29
N ASP A 594 20.50 3.78 11.75
CA ASP A 594 20.83 2.68 12.65
C ASP A 594 20.11 1.40 12.26
N LEU A 595 20.78 0.27 12.47
CA LEU A 595 20.27 -1.07 12.23
C LEU A 595 20.57 -1.96 13.43
N LEU A 596 19.62 -2.78 13.86
CA LEU A 596 19.88 -3.85 14.83
C LEU A 596 20.88 -4.87 14.24
N PRO A 597 21.69 -5.56 15.07
CA PRO A 597 22.67 -6.55 14.61
C PRO A 597 22.07 -7.59 13.66
N ARG A 598 20.80 -7.96 13.90
CA ARG A 598 20.06 -8.93 13.07
C ARG A 598 19.79 -8.47 11.64
N ALA A 599 19.81 -7.17 11.36
CA ALA A 599 19.58 -6.55 10.05
C ALA A 599 20.85 -6.04 9.36
N GLN A 600 22.00 -6.08 10.05
CA GLN A 600 23.30 -5.66 9.52
C GLN A 600 23.91 -6.71 8.57
N ASN A 601 24.92 -6.30 7.81
CA ASN A 601 25.71 -7.13 6.89
C ASN A 601 24.93 -7.89 5.79
N GLN A 602 23.67 -7.54 5.56
CA GLN A 602 22.77 -8.14 4.55
C GLN A 602 22.40 -7.15 3.42
N GLY A 603 23.17 -6.06 3.26
CA GLY A 603 22.92 -5.03 2.25
C GLY A 603 21.80 -4.04 2.58
N ASN A 604 21.09 -4.21 3.69
CA ASN A 604 19.97 -3.36 4.09
C ASN A 604 20.35 -1.89 4.31
N GLY A 605 21.52 -1.62 4.91
CA GLY A 605 22.00 -0.25 5.08
C GLY A 605 22.18 0.48 3.74
N ARG A 606 22.70 -0.21 2.73
CA ARG A 606 22.80 0.33 1.36
C ARG A 606 21.43 0.59 0.75
N ARG A 607 20.46 -0.32 0.96
CA ARG A 607 19.09 -0.18 0.45
C ARG A 607 18.40 1.05 1.07
N LEU A 608 18.47 1.21 2.39
CA LEU A 608 17.91 2.36 3.11
C LEU A 608 18.54 3.68 2.67
N ILE A 609 19.88 3.77 2.61
CA ILE A 609 20.55 4.99 2.16
C ILE A 609 20.15 5.31 0.72
N ASN A 610 20.16 4.33 -0.20
CA ASN A 610 19.78 4.60 -1.59
C ASN A 610 18.33 5.09 -1.74
N LEU A 611 17.40 4.57 -0.94
CA LEU A 611 16.02 5.07 -0.88
C LEU A 611 16.02 6.53 -0.43
N LEU A 612 16.72 6.83 0.66
CA LEU A 612 16.82 8.18 1.22
C LEU A 612 17.43 9.17 0.22
N LEU A 613 18.55 8.82 -0.42
CA LEU A 613 19.24 9.69 -1.39
C LEU A 613 18.34 10.06 -2.57
N ARG A 614 17.57 9.09 -3.10
CA ARG A 614 16.60 9.34 -4.19
C ARG A 614 15.53 10.34 -3.75
N ASN A 615 15.01 10.20 -2.53
CA ASN A 615 13.99 11.09 -2.01
C ASN A 615 14.54 12.48 -1.68
N LEU A 616 15.76 12.59 -1.14
CA LEU A 616 16.43 13.88 -0.96
C LEU A 616 16.64 14.61 -2.30
N GLN A 617 17.04 13.87 -3.34
CA GLN A 617 17.17 14.42 -4.69
C GLN A 617 15.81 14.85 -5.26
N ALA A 618 14.75 14.05 -5.07
CA ALA A 618 13.39 14.39 -5.49
C ALA A 618 12.83 15.62 -4.76
N CYS A 619 13.24 15.85 -3.51
CA CYS A 619 12.94 17.05 -2.74
C CYS A 619 13.82 18.26 -3.11
N GLY A 620 14.66 18.17 -4.15
CA GLY A 620 15.45 19.29 -4.67
C GLY A 620 16.73 19.60 -3.89
N SER A 621 17.16 18.74 -2.96
CA SER A 621 18.49 18.89 -2.34
C SER A 621 19.57 18.78 -3.40
N VAL A 622 20.72 19.45 -3.23
CA VAL A 622 21.89 19.37 -4.13
C VAL A 622 23.01 18.47 -3.59
N GLY A 623 22.90 18.06 -2.33
CA GLY A 623 23.88 17.19 -1.68
C GLY A 623 23.51 16.89 -0.24
N VAL A 624 24.11 15.83 0.31
CA VAL A 624 23.87 15.36 1.67
C VAL A 624 25.18 15.10 2.40
N HIS A 625 25.21 15.36 3.70
CA HIS A 625 26.31 15.00 4.57
C HIS A 625 25.89 14.12 5.74
N LEU A 626 26.87 13.52 6.41
CA LEU A 626 26.69 12.83 7.68
C LEU A 626 27.96 12.86 8.52
N GLU A 627 27.84 12.57 9.81
CA GLU A 627 28.95 12.47 10.74
C GLU A 627 29.26 11.01 11.07
N VAL A 628 30.55 10.66 11.09
CA VAL A 628 31.03 9.33 11.47
C VAL A 628 32.17 9.46 12.49
N PRO A 629 32.22 8.67 13.57
CA PRO A 629 33.36 8.66 14.50
C PRO A 629 34.68 8.34 13.78
N ALA A 630 35.77 9.03 14.14
CA ALA A 630 37.07 8.86 13.48
C ALA A 630 37.63 7.42 13.62
N GLU A 631 37.36 6.74 14.76
CA GLU A 631 37.77 5.35 14.97
C GLU A 631 36.99 4.29 14.16
N SER A 632 35.87 4.66 13.51
CA SER A 632 34.96 3.69 12.87
C SER A 632 35.37 3.34 11.43
N ALA A 633 36.53 2.71 11.24
CA ALA A 633 37.06 2.34 9.92
C ALA A 633 36.09 1.50 9.05
N GLY A 634 35.21 0.71 9.68
CA GLY A 634 34.17 -0.05 8.98
C GLY A 634 33.08 0.83 8.37
N ALA A 635 32.67 1.88 9.09
CA ALA A 635 31.68 2.86 8.62
C ALA A 635 32.27 3.75 7.51
N HIS A 636 33.54 4.16 7.63
CA HIS A 636 34.23 4.95 6.59
C HIS A 636 34.20 4.21 5.25
N ARG A 637 34.65 2.94 5.22
CA ARG A 637 34.59 2.09 4.02
C ARG A 637 33.17 1.84 3.51
N PHE A 638 32.17 1.90 4.36
CA PHE A 638 30.77 1.73 3.96
C PHE A 638 30.27 2.95 3.19
N TYR A 639 30.49 4.17 3.69
CA TYR A 639 30.07 5.40 3.02
C TYR A 639 30.87 5.69 1.75
N GLU A 640 32.18 5.42 1.74
CA GLU A 640 33.00 5.53 0.52
C GLU A 640 32.47 4.64 -0.62
N ARG A 641 32.06 3.40 -0.31
CA ARG A 641 31.44 2.48 -1.29
C ARG A 641 30.08 2.93 -1.79
N LEU A 642 29.38 3.79 -1.03
CA LEU A 642 28.15 4.45 -1.46
C LEU A 642 28.44 5.76 -2.22
N GLY A 643 29.71 6.07 -2.44
CA GLY A 643 30.18 7.24 -3.17
C GLY A 643 30.04 8.54 -2.37
N PHE A 644 30.20 8.48 -1.05
CA PHE A 644 30.48 9.65 -0.22
C PHE A 644 31.98 9.88 -0.15
N SER A 645 32.39 11.14 -0.04
CA SER A 645 33.78 11.55 0.13
C SER A 645 33.98 12.10 1.54
N PRO A 646 35.10 11.80 2.22
CA PRO A 646 35.41 12.42 3.50
C PRO A 646 35.61 13.94 3.33
N LEU A 647 35.03 14.69 4.24
CA LEU A 647 35.17 16.14 4.42
C LEU A 647 36.01 16.38 5.68
N SER A 648 36.45 17.62 5.91
CA SER A 648 37.40 18.00 6.97
C SER A 648 37.07 17.39 8.35
N VAL A 649 38.12 17.07 9.12
CA VAL A 649 38.02 16.53 10.48
C VAL A 649 37.76 17.67 11.46
N ASN A 650 36.71 17.56 12.28
CA ASN A 650 36.46 18.52 13.36
C ASN A 650 37.26 18.13 14.62
N MET A 651 37.52 19.11 15.50
CA MET A 651 38.18 19.00 16.81
C MET A 651 37.55 17.98 17.77
N ALA A 652 36.35 17.44 17.46
CA ALA A 652 35.60 16.49 18.27
C ALA A 652 35.77 15.01 17.86
N ASN A 653 36.88 14.65 17.19
CA ASN A 653 37.20 13.27 16.77
C ASN A 653 36.13 12.62 15.84
N LYS A 654 35.48 13.44 15.01
CA LYS A 654 34.49 13.03 14.00
C LYS A 654 34.94 13.42 12.61
N VAL A 655 34.59 12.60 11.62
CA VAL A 655 34.82 12.82 10.20
C VAL A 655 33.46 13.04 9.52
N TYR A 656 33.33 14.14 8.80
CA TYR A 656 32.14 14.37 7.97
C TYR A 656 32.30 13.63 6.64
N PHE A 657 31.21 13.11 6.10
CA PHE A 657 31.17 12.54 4.75
C PHE A 657 30.13 13.30 3.93
N GLY A 658 30.46 13.65 2.69
CA GLY A 658 29.60 14.39 1.79
C GLY A 658 29.36 13.67 0.47
N LYS A 659 28.15 13.80 -0.08
CA LYS A 659 27.80 13.35 -1.42
C LYS A 659 26.98 14.42 -2.13
N THR A 660 27.45 14.89 -3.28
CA THR A 660 26.68 15.76 -4.17
C THR A 660 26.04 14.93 -5.28
N TRP A 661 24.97 15.46 -5.87
CA TRP A 661 24.43 14.93 -7.11
C TRP A 661 25.21 15.58 -8.24
N ALA A 662 25.78 14.80 -9.16
CA ALA A 662 26.46 15.39 -10.30
C ALA A 662 25.49 16.34 -11.02
N SER A 663 25.87 17.60 -11.18
CA SER A 663 25.21 18.48 -12.14
C SER A 663 25.38 17.83 -13.50
N SER A 664 24.29 17.34 -14.10
CA SER A 664 24.25 17.20 -15.55
C SER A 664 24.35 18.61 -16.14
N ALA A 665 25.57 19.10 -16.31
CA ALA A 665 25.84 20.12 -17.31
C ALA A 665 25.41 19.52 -18.66
N PRO A 666 24.74 20.28 -19.56
CA PRO A 666 24.44 19.79 -20.89
C PRO A 666 25.77 19.45 -21.58
N GLU A 667 25.93 18.19 -21.99
CA GLU A 667 27.07 17.78 -22.82
C GLU A 667 27.06 18.64 -24.09
N SER A 668 28.05 19.53 -24.20
CA SER A 668 28.43 20.13 -25.45
C SER A 668 28.87 19.01 -26.39
N GLN A 669 28.07 18.74 -27.43
CA GLN A 669 28.46 17.86 -28.52
C GLN A 669 29.80 18.33 -29.10
N PRO A 670 30.78 17.42 -29.31
CA PRO A 670 31.99 17.77 -30.04
C PRO A 670 31.65 17.93 -31.53
N ASP A 671 32.12 19.03 -32.12
CA ASP A 671 32.10 19.30 -33.55
C ASP A 671 32.64 18.10 -34.34
N ALA A 672 31.74 17.36 -34.98
CA ALA A 672 32.09 16.36 -35.99
C ALA A 672 31.90 17.00 -37.37
N GLN A 673 33.05 17.32 -37.97
CA GLN A 673 33.24 17.84 -39.31
C GLN A 673 32.38 17.12 -40.36
N LEU A 674 31.67 17.91 -41.18
CA LEU A 674 31.20 17.46 -42.49
C LEU A 674 32.40 17.03 -43.34
N SER A 675 32.41 15.76 -43.76
CA SER A 675 33.07 15.37 -45.00
C SER A 675 32.10 14.58 -45.86
N SER A 676 31.93 15.10 -47.07
CA SER A 676 31.19 14.57 -48.20
C SER A 676 31.62 13.16 -48.58
N HIS A 677 30.68 12.26 -48.88
CA HIS A 677 30.74 11.44 -50.08
C HIS A 677 29.36 10.91 -50.51
N THR A 678 29.03 11.27 -51.73
CA THR A 678 27.87 10.94 -52.55
C THR A 678 27.94 9.51 -53.10
N ALA A 679 26.82 8.78 -53.11
CA ALA A 679 26.39 7.84 -54.17
C ALA A 679 24.96 7.34 -53.85
N MET A 680 23.93 7.95 -54.44
CA MET A 680 23.19 7.44 -55.62
C MET A 680 22.29 6.23 -55.35
N LEU A 681 20.97 6.45 -55.48
CA LEU A 681 19.97 5.55 -56.09
C LEU A 681 18.75 6.43 -56.52
N PRO A 682 17.92 5.99 -57.49
CA PRO A 682 17.65 6.76 -58.70
C PRO A 682 16.33 7.53 -58.70
N THR A 683 16.33 8.51 -59.61
CA THR A 683 15.26 9.36 -60.14
C THR A 683 14.02 8.60 -60.62
N GLY A 684 12.85 9.23 -60.43
CA GLY A 684 11.70 8.97 -61.31
C GLY A 684 10.36 9.59 -60.87
N ALA A 685 10.05 10.74 -61.48
CA ALA A 685 8.71 11.28 -61.75
C ALA A 685 7.96 12.04 -60.62
N THR A 686 8.11 13.37 -60.68
CA THR A 686 7.11 14.37 -60.31
C THR A 686 5.87 14.30 -61.21
N ALA A 687 4.68 14.42 -60.64
CA ALA A 687 3.54 15.04 -61.32
C ALA A 687 2.56 15.67 -60.30
N THR A 688 2.41 16.97 -60.42
CA THR A 688 1.41 17.87 -59.82
C THR A 688 -0.02 17.47 -60.18
N CYS A 689 -1.00 17.66 -59.27
CA CYS A 689 -2.29 18.27 -59.64
C CYS A 689 -3.18 18.68 -58.45
N SER A 690 -3.45 19.98 -58.40
CA SER A 690 -4.71 20.72 -58.15
C SER A 690 -5.78 20.25 -57.12
N VAL A 691 -6.19 21.26 -56.35
CA VAL A 691 -7.37 21.35 -55.46
C VAL A 691 -8.56 21.88 -56.24
N VAL A 692 -9.76 21.27 -56.10
CA VAL A 692 -11.09 21.89 -56.31
C VAL A 692 -12.14 21.19 -55.41
N PRO A 693 -13.15 21.90 -54.83
CA PRO A 693 -13.98 21.44 -53.72
C PRO A 693 -15.34 20.85 -54.15
N ALA A 694 -15.99 20.11 -53.25
CA ALA A 694 -17.31 19.54 -53.47
C ALA A 694 -18.43 20.40 -52.86
N THR A 695 -19.37 20.83 -53.71
CA THR A 695 -20.70 21.33 -53.34
C THR A 695 -21.75 20.22 -53.44
N THR A 696 -22.56 20.11 -52.38
CA THR A 696 -24.00 19.73 -52.31
C THR A 696 -24.62 18.85 -53.40
N THR A 697 -25.15 17.70 -52.99
CA THR A 697 -26.61 17.44 -52.90
C THR A 697 -26.91 16.48 -51.77
#